data_AF-A0A9P8E544-F1
#
_entry.id   AF-A0A9P8E544-F1
#
_cell.length_a   1.000
_cell.length_b   1.000
_cell.length_c   1.000
_cell.angle_alpha   90.00
_cell.angle_beta   90.00
_cell.angle_gamma   90.00
#
_symmetry.space_group_name_H-M   'P 1'
#
loop_
_entity.id
_entity.type
_entity.pdbx_description
1 polymer ?
#
loop_
_entity_poly.entity_id
_entity_poly.type
_entity_poly.pdbx_seq_one_letter_code
_entity_poly.pdbx_strand_id
1 'polypeptide(L)'
;MSSTASEDSSNTDLIENVHNTLAWLSNNPCPYVAGPESLKKRASVALIVRIQPSYAHPPDKAAASADSINSFFAQDWVKHGEPEVLFIKRAARKGDRWTSHVALPGGRRDPEDEDDQHAAIREAAEEVGIELSESTCIAVGNLPQRIVTTSWGRVPLMVLCPYVFLVTRHDLPPLRLQPTEVASTHWVSVRSLLDPGQRTVHTEDVSNRLANQETGIKKWALAGMLGKMEFSAIQLLPAESLYCHESPTDDSNHHKITPPRNIIRRLLNLAQSPVLPPPPQHRPLILWGLTLGVVADFLDLLPPHNALELWTYPTFTMPDITYNTKKHAEKMGKVYTYDEVSQHRSADSCWVILYNNVYDVTEFVPEHPGGAKIILQLAGQDATEEYDPIHPPGILEETLAPECKLGTIDTSTLPSVEKSPIQEGKANEKALMPLEHCLNMNDIEALATQKMSKKAWAYYFSAADDMHSKTWNNTVYSNILLRPRVFQDITNCDTSTTLLGNKVNLPFFVSPAAMARLGHPDGEHGIAKACSKFGACQIISHNASQTPEQIVEGAPADQVFGWQIYVQTDRKKSEASLARVNKLKNVKFIVLTLDAPVPGKREHDEREGQNIGANLPTRSALQQGSASTTSPDPKKGGNSGSGSVASAMFAGTAGDLTWKTTLPWLAKHTKLPIVLKGLQTHEDAYIASLYAPQVQGIILSNHGGRAADTAPPSIHTLIEIRKYCPEVFDKIEVWVDGGIKRGTDIVKALCLGAKAVGMGRNALFGLGAGGTEGVERVYEILKAEMETTMRLLAVEKVEDLGPQHINARAVERDIYDGPAGLEKLSMWIKAKL
;
A
#
# COMPACT_ATOMS: atom_id res chain seq x y z
N MET A 1 -6.91 44.61 -28.51
CA MET A 1 -8.08 43.70 -28.63
C MET A 1 -7.63 42.26 -28.89
N SER A 2 -6.67 41.72 -28.12
CA SER A 2 -6.17 40.34 -28.31
C SER A 2 -5.88 39.60 -26.99
N SER A 3 -6.32 40.12 -25.84
CA SER A 3 -6.12 39.48 -24.54
C SER A 3 -7.42 38.91 -23.93
N THR A 4 -8.57 39.06 -24.58
CA THR A 4 -9.86 38.62 -24.03
C THR A 4 -10.27 37.21 -24.45
N ALA A 5 -9.67 36.65 -25.51
CA ALA A 5 -10.09 35.35 -26.05
C ALA A 5 -9.50 34.12 -25.30
N SER A 6 -8.41 34.28 -24.53
CA SER A 6 -7.78 33.18 -23.79
C SER A 6 -8.31 33.00 -22.36
N GLU A 7 -8.87 34.05 -21.75
CA GLU A 7 -9.50 33.95 -20.43
C GLU A 7 -10.89 33.28 -20.50
N ASP A 8 -11.67 33.59 -21.55
CA ASP A 8 -13.01 33.02 -21.77
C ASP A 8 -13.01 31.50 -21.97
N SER A 9 -11.99 30.92 -22.62
CA SER A 9 -11.90 29.46 -22.80
C SER A 9 -11.63 28.75 -21.47
N SER A 10 -10.72 29.29 -20.64
CA SER A 10 -10.37 28.68 -19.35
C SER A 10 -11.52 28.69 -18.33
N ASN A 11 -12.45 29.64 -18.45
CA ASN A 11 -13.59 29.74 -17.55
C ASN A 11 -14.75 28.83 -17.95
N THR A 12 -14.98 28.72 -19.27
CA THR A 12 -15.95 27.78 -19.82
C THR A 12 -15.61 26.35 -19.43
N ASP A 13 -14.32 25.99 -19.49
CA ASP A 13 -13.83 24.66 -19.08
C ASP A 13 -14.09 24.36 -17.59
N LEU A 14 -13.92 25.34 -16.69
CA LEU A 14 -14.14 25.14 -15.25
C LEU A 14 -15.63 24.98 -14.91
N ILE A 15 -16.51 25.80 -15.49
CA ILE A 15 -17.95 25.71 -15.27
C ILE A 15 -18.50 24.37 -15.78
N GLU A 16 -18.04 23.91 -16.94
CA GLU A 16 -18.42 22.60 -17.48
C GLU A 16 -17.95 21.45 -16.57
N ASN A 17 -16.74 21.54 -16.03
CA ASN A 17 -16.24 20.56 -15.06
C ASN A 17 -17.07 20.55 -13.78
N VAL A 18 -17.40 21.71 -13.21
CA VAL A 18 -18.27 21.80 -12.04
C VAL A 18 -19.67 21.24 -12.34
N HIS A 19 -20.25 21.54 -13.51
CA HIS A 19 -21.51 20.95 -13.93
C HIS A 19 -21.45 19.43 -13.95
N ASN A 20 -20.46 18.85 -14.64
CA ASN A 20 -20.28 17.41 -14.77
C ASN A 20 -20.08 16.74 -13.40
N THR A 21 -19.27 17.33 -12.51
CA THR A 21 -19.04 16.81 -11.16
C THR A 21 -20.31 16.82 -10.32
N LEU A 22 -21.08 17.92 -10.31
CA LEU A 22 -22.33 17.98 -9.54
C LEU A 22 -23.40 17.04 -10.12
N ALA A 23 -23.51 16.93 -11.45
CA ALA A 23 -24.40 15.98 -12.09
C ALA A 23 -24.03 14.53 -11.79
N TRP A 24 -22.73 14.21 -11.77
CA TRP A 24 -22.24 12.88 -11.41
C TRP A 24 -22.54 12.56 -9.94
N LEU A 25 -22.24 13.48 -9.00
CA LEU A 25 -22.52 13.31 -7.57
C LEU A 25 -24.01 13.06 -7.30
N SER A 26 -24.90 13.75 -8.01
CA SER A 26 -26.35 13.56 -7.88
C SER A 26 -26.83 12.18 -8.31
N ASN A 27 -26.13 11.53 -9.23
CA ASN A 27 -26.47 10.18 -9.69
C ASN A 27 -25.68 9.07 -8.96
N ASN A 28 -24.65 9.42 -8.18
CA ASN A 28 -23.74 8.48 -7.54
C ASN A 28 -23.54 8.84 -6.05
N PRO A 29 -24.56 8.66 -5.19
CA PRO A 29 -24.44 8.99 -3.78
C PRO A 29 -23.38 8.11 -3.09
N CYS A 30 -22.56 8.72 -2.24
CA CYS A 30 -21.54 8.00 -1.49
C CYS A 30 -22.18 7.09 -0.43
N PRO A 31 -21.60 5.91 -0.14
CA PRO A 31 -22.17 4.97 0.80
C PRO A 31 -22.26 5.56 2.22
N TYR A 32 -23.35 5.22 2.92
CA TYR A 32 -23.53 5.59 4.32
C TYR A 32 -22.53 4.85 5.21
N VAL A 33 -21.84 5.59 6.09
CA VAL A 33 -20.89 5.00 7.05
C VAL A 33 -21.53 4.93 8.42
N ALA A 34 -21.81 3.70 8.87
CA ALA A 34 -22.30 3.45 10.22
C ALA A 34 -21.21 3.78 11.26
N GLY A 35 -21.59 4.49 12.32
CA GLY A 35 -20.73 4.65 13.49
C GLY A 35 -20.60 3.33 14.26
N PRO A 36 -19.49 3.09 14.98
CA PRO A 36 -19.39 1.98 15.93
C PRO A 36 -20.56 2.02 16.94
N GLU A 37 -21.06 0.88 17.43
CA GLU A 37 -22.21 0.82 18.36
C GLU A 37 -22.02 1.69 19.63
N SER A 38 -20.77 1.91 20.03
CA SER A 38 -20.38 2.76 21.17
C SER A 38 -20.38 4.27 20.88
N LEU A 39 -20.51 4.69 19.62
CA LEU A 39 -20.41 6.08 19.18
C LEU A 39 -21.65 6.53 18.41
N LYS A 40 -22.54 7.26 19.09
CA LYS A 40 -23.74 7.88 18.50
C LYS A 40 -23.52 9.29 17.95
N LYS A 41 -22.31 9.83 18.03
CA LYS A 41 -22.04 11.23 17.68
C LYS A 41 -21.76 11.38 16.18
N ARG A 42 -22.63 12.11 15.48
CA ARG A 42 -22.48 12.48 14.07
C ARG A 42 -22.45 14.01 13.94
N ALA A 43 -21.61 14.51 13.04
CA ALA A 43 -21.52 15.92 12.72
C ALA A 43 -21.62 16.09 11.21
N SER A 44 -22.43 17.03 10.76
CA SER A 44 -22.71 17.26 9.36
C SER A 44 -22.24 18.64 8.93
N VAL A 45 -21.72 18.74 7.71
CA VAL A 45 -21.24 20.01 7.15
C VAL A 45 -21.80 20.22 5.75
N ALA A 46 -22.14 21.48 5.43
CA ALA A 46 -22.67 21.89 4.15
C ALA A 46 -21.56 22.52 3.28
N LEU A 47 -21.19 21.85 2.19
CA LEU A 47 -20.39 22.43 1.12
C LEU A 47 -21.34 23.11 0.14
N ILE A 48 -21.44 24.44 0.26
CA ILE A 48 -22.39 25.25 -0.50
C ILE A 48 -21.68 25.90 -1.68
N VAL A 49 -22.10 25.54 -2.89
CA VAL A 49 -21.60 26.07 -4.15
C VAL A 49 -22.58 27.10 -4.69
N ARG A 50 -22.09 28.28 -5.08
CA ARG A 50 -22.83 29.26 -5.89
C ARG A 50 -22.09 29.54 -7.19
N ILE A 51 -22.82 30.03 -8.19
CA ILE A 51 -22.22 30.59 -9.41
C ILE A 51 -22.41 32.10 -9.36
N GLN A 52 -21.30 32.84 -9.32
CA GLN A 52 -21.32 34.30 -9.35
C GLN A 52 -21.40 34.79 -10.81
N PRO A 53 -22.40 35.61 -11.19
CA PRO A 53 -22.53 36.05 -12.58
C PRO A 53 -21.35 36.92 -13.04
N SER A 54 -20.90 36.71 -14.27
CA SER A 54 -19.94 37.62 -14.92
C SER A 54 -20.61 38.93 -15.32
N TYR A 55 -19.85 40.02 -15.31
CA TYR A 55 -20.32 41.35 -15.71
C TYR A 55 -20.89 41.36 -17.14
N ALA A 56 -20.33 40.56 -18.05
CA ALA A 56 -20.76 40.49 -19.45
C ALA A 56 -22.09 39.74 -19.64
N HIS A 57 -22.47 38.87 -18.69
CA HIS A 57 -23.65 38.01 -18.77
C HIS A 57 -24.48 38.13 -17.47
N PRO A 58 -25.14 39.28 -17.22
CA PRO A 58 -25.98 39.42 -16.04
C PRO A 58 -27.23 38.53 -16.13
N PRO A 59 -27.74 38.03 -15.00
CA PRO A 59 -28.97 37.25 -14.98
C PRO A 59 -30.18 38.10 -15.38
N ASP A 60 -31.10 37.51 -16.14
CA ASP A 60 -32.36 38.17 -16.48
C ASP A 60 -33.20 38.42 -15.21
N LYS A 61 -33.85 39.59 -15.12
CA LYS A 61 -34.72 39.96 -13.98
C LYS A 61 -35.88 38.99 -13.70
N ALA A 62 -36.16 38.08 -14.65
CA ALA A 62 -37.19 37.06 -14.57
C ALA A 62 -36.63 35.62 -14.63
N ALA A 63 -35.32 35.43 -14.44
CA ALA A 63 -34.68 34.11 -14.47
C ALA A 63 -35.38 33.17 -13.47
N ALA A 64 -36.01 32.11 -13.99
CA ALA A 64 -36.74 31.14 -13.22
C ALA A 64 -35.80 30.31 -12.33
N SER A 65 -36.29 29.87 -11.16
CA SER A 65 -35.62 28.84 -10.38
C SER A 65 -35.42 27.60 -11.26
N ALA A 66 -34.21 27.07 -11.30
CA ALA A 66 -33.94 25.83 -12.00
C ALA A 66 -34.22 24.65 -11.07
N ASP A 67 -35.05 23.72 -11.52
CA ASP A 67 -35.48 22.55 -10.74
C ASP A 67 -34.50 21.35 -10.89
N SER A 68 -33.47 21.48 -11.74
CA SER A 68 -32.44 20.47 -11.94
C SER A 68 -31.07 21.09 -12.23
N ILE A 69 -30.01 20.35 -11.93
CA ILE A 69 -28.61 20.74 -12.18
C ILE A 69 -28.43 21.10 -13.67
N ASN A 70 -28.92 20.25 -14.58
CA ASN A 70 -28.80 20.48 -16.01
C ASN A 70 -29.53 21.75 -16.47
N SER A 71 -30.75 22.00 -15.98
CA SER A 71 -31.47 23.23 -16.32
C SER A 71 -30.83 24.49 -15.74
N PHE A 72 -30.13 24.37 -14.61
CA PHE A 72 -29.39 25.48 -14.00
C PHE A 72 -28.17 25.86 -14.84
N PHE A 73 -27.31 24.89 -15.16
CA PHE A 73 -26.12 25.11 -15.98
C PHE A 73 -26.41 25.42 -17.46
N ALA A 74 -27.65 25.21 -17.92
CA ALA A 74 -28.08 25.63 -19.25
C ALA A 74 -28.28 27.16 -19.38
N GLN A 75 -28.44 27.89 -18.27
CA GLN A 75 -28.68 29.34 -18.27
C GLN A 75 -27.44 30.12 -18.72
N ASP A 76 -27.63 31.18 -19.50
CA ASP A 76 -26.54 31.95 -20.13
C ASP A 76 -25.60 32.57 -19.09
N TRP A 77 -26.14 33.20 -18.05
CA TRP A 77 -25.36 33.82 -16.97
C TRP A 77 -24.58 32.79 -16.13
N VAL A 78 -25.02 31.53 -16.10
CA VAL A 78 -24.35 30.45 -15.36
C VAL A 78 -23.16 29.91 -16.15
N LYS A 79 -23.31 29.73 -17.47
CA LYS A 79 -22.23 29.24 -18.37
C LYS A 79 -20.98 30.10 -18.33
N HIS A 80 -21.16 31.39 -18.10
CA HIS A 80 -20.09 32.39 -18.06
C HIS A 80 -19.79 32.90 -16.64
N GLY A 81 -20.36 32.27 -15.61
CA GLY A 81 -20.16 32.68 -14.22
C GLY A 81 -18.89 32.09 -13.59
N GLU A 82 -18.63 32.45 -12.34
CA GLU A 82 -17.53 31.93 -11.53
C GLU A 82 -18.06 31.03 -10.39
N PRO A 83 -17.63 29.76 -10.31
CA PRO A 83 -18.05 28.88 -9.22
C PRO A 83 -17.31 29.22 -7.92
N GLU A 84 -18.05 29.40 -6.83
CA GLU A 84 -17.53 29.76 -5.51
C GLU A 84 -18.10 28.85 -4.40
N VAL A 85 -17.29 28.61 -3.37
CA VAL A 85 -17.66 27.84 -2.17
C VAL A 85 -17.73 28.76 -0.95
N LEU A 86 -18.76 28.59 -0.12
CA LEU A 86 -18.93 29.34 1.13
C LEU A 86 -18.11 28.73 2.27
N PHE A 87 -17.28 29.56 2.91
CA PHE A 87 -16.57 29.25 4.15
C PHE A 87 -17.03 30.16 5.29
N ILE A 88 -16.94 29.65 6.52
CA ILE A 88 -17.09 30.42 7.76
C ILE A 88 -15.76 30.51 8.49
N LYS A 89 -15.53 31.62 9.19
CA LYS A 89 -14.55 31.71 10.28
C LYS A 89 -15.32 31.69 11.59
N ARG A 90 -15.07 30.67 12.42
CA ARG A 90 -15.78 30.49 13.70
C ARG A 90 -15.49 31.65 14.66
N ALA A 91 -16.49 32.07 15.43
CA ALA A 91 -16.34 33.10 16.45
C ALA A 91 -15.36 32.68 17.55
N ALA A 92 -14.59 33.64 18.07
CA ALA A 92 -13.65 33.39 19.14
C ALA A 92 -14.40 33.20 20.48
N ARG A 93 -14.17 32.06 21.14
CA ARG A 93 -14.79 31.74 22.44
C ARG A 93 -13.73 31.33 23.46
N LYS A 94 -13.80 31.91 24.66
CA LYS A 94 -12.87 31.59 25.75
C LYS A 94 -13.05 30.14 26.20
N GLY A 95 -12.06 29.29 25.91
CA GLY A 95 -12.08 27.86 26.24
C GLY A 95 -12.56 26.94 25.11
N ASP A 96 -12.90 27.49 23.94
CA ASP A 96 -13.16 26.68 22.74
C ASP A 96 -11.84 26.23 22.09
N ARG A 97 -11.80 24.96 21.68
CA ARG A 97 -10.62 24.30 21.09
C ARG A 97 -10.46 24.61 19.60
N TRP A 98 -11.46 25.21 18.96
CA TRP A 98 -11.51 25.53 17.53
C TRP A 98 -11.74 27.03 17.27
N THR A 99 -11.33 27.88 18.21
CA THR A 99 -11.45 29.34 18.11
C THR A 99 -10.87 29.86 16.80
N SER A 100 -11.61 30.72 16.10
CA SER A 100 -11.14 31.42 14.88
C SER A 100 -10.73 30.50 13.72
N HIS A 101 -11.10 29.21 13.72
CA HIS A 101 -10.82 28.25 12.65
C HIS A 101 -11.74 28.45 11.43
N VAL A 102 -11.19 28.21 10.23
CA VAL A 102 -11.95 28.23 8.98
C VAL A 102 -12.65 26.88 8.78
N ALA A 103 -13.96 26.91 8.57
CA ALA A 103 -14.80 25.72 8.43
C ALA A 103 -15.84 25.89 7.31
N LEU A 104 -16.52 24.80 6.96
CA LEU A 104 -17.80 24.84 6.27
C LEU A 104 -18.91 25.04 7.32
N PRO A 105 -20.05 25.68 6.97
CA PRO A 105 -21.21 25.71 7.85
C PRO A 105 -21.61 24.31 8.27
N GLY A 106 -21.87 24.09 9.55
CA GLY A 106 -22.20 22.76 10.04
C GLY A 106 -21.90 22.50 11.51
N GLY A 107 -22.57 21.48 12.04
CA GLY A 107 -22.51 21.15 13.44
C GLY A 107 -22.97 19.74 13.75
N ARG A 108 -23.41 19.54 14.98
CA ARG A 108 -23.75 18.21 15.48
C ARG A 108 -25.16 17.85 15.03
N ARG A 109 -25.36 16.60 14.64
CA ARG A 109 -26.72 16.09 14.45
C ARG A 109 -27.46 16.02 15.78
N ASP A 110 -28.63 16.65 15.81
CA ASP A 110 -29.57 16.65 16.91
C ASP A 110 -30.61 15.52 16.77
N PRO A 111 -31.22 15.07 17.89
CA PRO A 111 -32.21 14.01 17.85
C PRO A 111 -33.47 14.36 17.03
N GLU A 112 -33.73 15.64 16.82
CA GLU A 112 -34.87 16.17 16.05
C GLU A 112 -34.57 16.23 14.54
N ASP A 113 -33.30 16.09 14.12
CA ASP A 113 -32.93 16.03 12.71
C ASP A 113 -33.31 14.67 12.10
N GLU A 114 -34.10 14.71 11.03
CA GLU A 114 -34.58 13.52 10.29
C GLU A 114 -33.40 12.65 9.84
N ASP A 115 -32.37 13.25 9.27
CA ASP A 115 -31.13 12.59 8.87
C ASP A 115 -29.90 13.52 8.98
N ASP A 116 -28.74 13.04 8.53
CA ASP A 116 -27.51 13.82 8.58
C ASP A 116 -27.52 14.99 7.58
N GLN A 117 -28.33 14.94 6.51
CA GLN A 117 -28.45 16.02 5.53
C GLN A 117 -29.27 17.18 6.10
N HIS A 118 -30.37 16.88 6.80
CA HIS A 118 -31.18 17.85 7.53
C HIS A 118 -30.38 18.57 8.62
N ALA A 119 -29.46 17.86 9.29
CA ALA A 119 -28.53 18.50 10.21
C ALA A 119 -27.63 19.54 9.52
N ALA A 120 -27.11 19.25 8.31
CA ALA A 120 -26.32 20.23 7.54
C ALA A 120 -27.16 21.44 7.12
N ILE A 121 -28.42 21.23 6.72
CA ILE A 121 -29.36 22.29 6.33
C ILE A 121 -29.67 23.20 7.52
N ARG A 122 -30.04 22.62 8.68
CA ARG A 122 -30.35 23.37 9.90
C ARG A 122 -29.16 24.21 10.34
N GLU A 123 -27.98 23.61 10.43
CA GLU A 123 -26.77 24.31 10.88
C GLU A 123 -26.37 25.44 9.92
N ALA A 124 -26.49 25.26 8.60
CA ALA A 124 -26.25 26.34 7.64
C ALA A 124 -27.25 27.51 7.80
N ALA A 125 -28.52 27.21 8.07
CA ALA A 125 -29.53 28.23 8.34
C ALA A 125 -29.28 28.95 9.67
N GLU A 126 -28.88 28.22 10.71
CA GLU A 126 -28.60 28.77 12.05
C GLU A 126 -27.32 29.61 12.09
N GLU A 127 -26.23 29.13 11.48
CA GLU A 127 -24.90 29.77 11.55
C GLU A 127 -24.78 30.99 10.62
N VAL A 128 -25.28 30.89 9.38
CA VAL A 128 -25.10 31.91 8.34
C VAL A 128 -26.39 32.46 7.73
N GLY A 129 -27.55 31.95 8.15
CA GLY A 129 -28.84 32.45 7.68
C GLY A 129 -29.17 32.12 6.23
N ILE A 130 -28.48 31.12 5.63
CA ILE A 130 -28.77 30.67 4.26
C ILE A 130 -29.84 29.58 4.30
N GLU A 131 -30.93 29.81 3.56
CA GLU A 131 -31.99 28.81 3.43
C GLU A 131 -31.60 27.81 2.34
N LEU A 132 -31.40 26.54 2.71
CA LEU A 132 -31.10 25.44 1.79
C LEU A 132 -32.36 24.58 1.56
N SER A 133 -33.45 25.22 1.13
CA SER A 133 -34.69 24.54 0.74
C SER A 133 -34.71 24.27 -0.77
N GLU A 134 -35.61 23.39 -1.24
CA GLU A 134 -35.75 23.07 -2.67
C GLU A 134 -36.06 24.30 -3.54
N SER A 135 -36.55 25.39 -2.93
CA SER A 135 -36.87 26.64 -3.63
C SER A 135 -35.67 27.56 -3.89
N THR A 136 -34.56 27.34 -3.17
CA THR A 136 -33.35 28.19 -3.20
C THR A 136 -32.09 27.44 -3.60
N CYS A 137 -32.08 26.11 -3.41
CA CYS A 137 -30.95 25.26 -3.72
C CYS A 137 -31.38 23.87 -4.21
N ILE A 138 -30.46 23.20 -4.89
CA ILE A 138 -30.54 21.77 -5.19
C ILE A 138 -29.60 21.05 -4.22
N ALA A 139 -30.14 20.10 -3.46
CA ALA A 139 -29.31 19.14 -2.74
C ALA A 139 -28.65 18.19 -3.74
N VAL A 140 -27.34 18.31 -3.92
CA VAL A 140 -26.60 17.59 -4.96
C VAL A 140 -26.32 16.16 -4.53
N GLY A 141 -25.92 15.95 -3.28
CA GLY A 141 -25.55 14.63 -2.76
C GLY A 141 -24.57 14.73 -1.61
N ASN A 142 -23.88 13.63 -1.31
CA ASN A 142 -22.90 13.56 -0.23
C ASN A 142 -21.49 13.21 -0.74
N LEU A 143 -20.49 13.70 -0.01
CA LEU A 143 -19.09 13.29 -0.16
C LEU A 143 -18.79 12.12 0.82
N PRO A 144 -17.63 11.44 0.70
CA PRO A 144 -17.27 10.33 1.57
C PRO A 144 -17.40 10.66 3.06
N GLN A 145 -18.22 9.89 3.78
CA GLN A 145 -18.35 9.99 5.24
C GLN A 145 -17.16 9.31 5.91
N ARG A 146 -16.66 9.87 7.02
CA ARG A 146 -15.46 9.32 7.70
C ARG A 146 -15.60 9.29 9.22
N ILE A 147 -15.10 8.22 9.83
CA ILE A 147 -14.99 8.11 11.29
C ILE A 147 -13.77 8.92 11.73
N VAL A 148 -14.00 10.02 12.42
CA VAL A 148 -12.93 10.86 12.99
C VAL A 148 -12.46 10.21 14.28
N THR A 149 -11.19 9.83 14.37
CA THR A 149 -10.59 9.27 15.59
C THR A 149 -9.70 10.27 16.32
N THR A 150 -9.30 9.95 17.56
CA THR A 150 -8.23 10.67 18.26
C THR A 150 -6.91 10.60 17.47
N SER A 151 -5.97 11.51 17.76
CA SER A 151 -4.68 11.65 17.05
C SER A 151 -3.79 10.41 16.99
N TRP A 152 -4.15 9.34 17.70
CA TRP A 152 -3.44 8.05 17.73
C TRP A 152 -4.28 6.89 17.16
N GLY A 153 -5.41 7.17 16.49
CA GLY A 153 -6.28 6.18 15.84
C GLY A 153 -7.09 5.28 16.79
N ARG A 154 -6.94 5.42 18.10
CA ARG A 154 -7.46 4.44 19.08
C ARG A 154 -8.93 4.61 19.47
N VAL A 155 -9.48 5.81 19.39
CA VAL A 155 -10.83 6.11 19.89
C VAL A 155 -11.61 6.91 18.85
N PRO A 156 -12.78 6.42 18.39
CA PRO A 156 -13.63 7.15 17.47
C PRO A 156 -14.35 8.29 18.22
N LEU A 157 -14.30 9.50 17.66
CA LEU A 157 -14.80 10.75 18.24
C LEU A 157 -16.15 11.19 17.66
N MET A 158 -16.33 11.06 16.35
CA MET A 158 -17.58 11.34 15.63
C MET A 158 -17.52 10.77 14.21
N VAL A 159 -18.68 10.60 13.57
CA VAL A 159 -18.75 10.43 12.11
C VAL A 159 -18.97 11.80 11.47
N LEU A 160 -18.09 12.20 10.56
CA LEU A 160 -18.20 13.44 9.80
C LEU A 160 -18.95 13.17 8.49
N CYS A 161 -20.01 13.94 8.24
CA CYS A 161 -21.00 13.72 7.18
C CYS A 161 -21.10 14.95 6.27
N PRO A 162 -20.29 15.05 5.21
CA PRO A 162 -20.32 16.18 4.28
C PRO A 162 -21.42 16.06 3.21
N TYR A 163 -22.19 17.12 3.01
CA TYR A 163 -23.23 17.25 1.98
C TYR A 163 -22.99 18.44 1.07
N VAL A 164 -23.28 18.30 -0.22
CA VAL A 164 -23.07 19.32 -1.25
C VAL A 164 -24.41 19.94 -1.66
N PHE A 165 -24.46 21.27 -1.68
CA PHE A 165 -25.63 22.05 -2.06
C PHE A 165 -25.28 23.04 -3.16
N LEU A 166 -26.12 23.13 -4.18
CA LEU A 166 -25.99 24.09 -5.28
C LEU A 166 -27.05 25.18 -5.14
N VAL A 167 -26.63 26.41 -4.90
CA VAL A 167 -27.52 27.58 -4.90
C VAL A 167 -27.96 27.88 -6.33
N THR A 168 -29.26 27.89 -6.58
CA THR A 168 -29.82 28.10 -7.93
C THR A 168 -30.31 29.52 -8.20
N ARG A 169 -30.23 30.41 -7.20
CA ARG A 169 -30.64 31.81 -7.28
C ARG A 169 -29.46 32.77 -7.26
N HIS A 170 -29.48 33.78 -8.12
CA HIS A 170 -28.47 34.84 -8.13
C HIS A 170 -28.78 35.97 -7.13
N ASP A 171 -30.02 36.09 -6.67
CA ASP A 171 -30.55 37.20 -5.86
C ASP A 171 -30.72 36.81 -4.38
N LEU A 172 -29.79 36.02 -3.83
CA LEU A 172 -29.86 35.58 -2.45
C LEU A 172 -29.94 36.78 -1.47
N PRO A 173 -30.82 36.71 -0.45
CA PRO A 173 -30.79 37.66 0.65
C PRO A 173 -29.40 37.70 1.30
N PRO A 174 -28.96 38.86 1.82
CA PRO A 174 -27.70 38.94 2.56
C PRO A 174 -27.65 37.94 3.70
N LEU A 175 -26.54 37.23 3.83
CA LEU A 175 -26.30 36.25 4.90
C LEU A 175 -26.47 36.90 6.27
N ARG A 176 -27.07 36.17 7.22
CA ARG A 176 -27.31 36.63 8.59
C ARG A 176 -26.49 35.78 9.55
N LEU A 177 -25.34 36.32 9.96
CA LEU A 177 -24.38 35.59 10.78
C LEU A 177 -24.82 35.54 12.23
N GLN A 178 -24.78 34.35 12.83
CA GLN A 178 -24.99 34.15 14.26
C GLN A 178 -23.73 34.62 15.02
N PRO A 179 -23.77 35.74 15.77
CA PRO A 179 -22.55 36.39 16.28
C PRO A 179 -21.72 35.56 17.26
N THR A 180 -22.37 34.61 17.94
CA THR A 180 -21.69 33.76 18.91
C THR A 180 -20.98 32.58 18.24
N GLU A 181 -21.32 32.22 17.01
CA GLU A 181 -20.84 31.03 16.30
C GLU A 181 -19.95 31.36 15.10
N VAL A 182 -20.30 32.42 14.36
CA VAL A 182 -19.62 32.83 13.13
C VAL A 182 -19.12 34.26 13.25
N ALA A 183 -17.80 34.44 13.16
CA ALA A 183 -17.18 35.77 13.11
C ALA A 183 -17.27 36.40 11.72
N SER A 184 -17.11 35.58 10.68
CA SER A 184 -17.20 36.05 9.29
C SER A 184 -17.49 34.92 8.31
N THR A 185 -18.07 35.25 7.15
CA THR A 185 -18.19 34.36 5.99
C THR A 185 -17.31 34.82 4.84
N HIS A 186 -16.95 33.89 3.98
CA HIS A 186 -16.01 34.07 2.88
C HIS A 186 -16.44 33.23 1.67
N TRP A 187 -16.80 33.87 0.56
CA TRP A 187 -17.00 33.18 -0.72
C TRP A 187 -15.67 33.10 -1.45
N VAL A 188 -15.22 31.89 -1.76
CA VAL A 188 -13.91 31.62 -2.36
C VAL A 188 -14.09 30.91 -3.69
N SER A 189 -13.47 31.42 -4.74
CA SER A 189 -13.51 30.81 -6.08
C SER A 189 -12.90 29.41 -6.07
N VAL A 190 -13.58 28.47 -6.72
CA VAL A 190 -13.07 27.10 -6.95
C VAL A 190 -11.76 27.13 -7.72
N ARG A 191 -11.58 28.10 -8.63
CA ARG A 191 -10.31 28.32 -9.33
C ARG A 191 -9.16 28.60 -8.37
N SER A 192 -9.38 29.47 -7.38
CA SER A 192 -8.38 29.75 -6.34
C SER A 192 -8.12 28.54 -5.44
N LEU A 193 -9.12 27.66 -5.24
CA LEU A 193 -8.93 26.42 -4.48
C LEU A 193 -8.14 25.37 -5.27
N LEU A 194 -8.24 25.36 -6.61
CA LEU A 194 -7.49 24.47 -7.49
C LEU A 194 -6.05 24.95 -7.74
N ASP A 195 -5.78 26.25 -7.61
CA ASP A 195 -4.46 26.84 -7.82
C ASP A 195 -3.40 26.29 -6.82
N PRO A 196 -2.36 25.59 -7.31
CA PRO A 196 -1.25 25.12 -6.48
C PRO A 196 -0.50 26.25 -5.75
N GLY A 197 -0.53 27.48 -6.29
CA GLY A 197 0.06 28.66 -5.67
C GLY A 197 -0.56 29.05 -4.34
N GLN A 198 -1.76 28.56 -4.04
CA GLN A 198 -2.43 28.79 -2.75
C GLN A 198 -2.12 27.73 -1.69
N ARG A 199 -1.32 26.71 -2.02
CA ARG A 199 -0.93 25.66 -1.06
C ARG A 199 0.11 26.20 -0.08
N THR A 200 -0.08 25.92 1.20
CA THR A 200 0.77 26.39 2.29
C THR A 200 0.76 25.41 3.45
N VAL A 201 1.43 25.76 4.55
CA VAL A 201 1.43 24.98 5.79
C VAL A 201 0.93 25.82 6.95
N HIS A 202 0.16 25.21 7.84
CA HIS A 202 -0.29 25.81 9.09
C HIS A 202 0.43 25.18 10.27
N THR A 203 1.08 26.00 11.08
CA THR A 203 1.83 25.53 12.24
C THR A 203 1.00 25.72 13.52
N GLU A 204 0.66 24.64 14.22
CA GLU A 204 -0.05 24.68 15.51
C GLU A 204 0.77 24.16 16.67
N ASP A 205 0.62 24.82 17.82
CA ASP A 205 1.16 24.34 19.09
C ASP A 205 0.15 23.40 19.77
N VAL A 206 0.27 22.12 19.43
CA VAL A 206 -0.51 21.01 19.98
C VAL A 206 -0.22 20.70 21.44
N SER A 207 0.84 21.25 22.04
CA SER A 207 1.14 21.01 23.45
C SER A 207 -0.02 21.48 24.35
N ASN A 208 -0.75 22.53 23.94
CA ASN A 208 -1.95 23.00 24.63
C ASN A 208 -3.15 22.03 24.51
N ARG A 209 -3.22 21.20 23.46
CA ARG A 209 -4.30 20.20 23.27
C ARG A 209 -4.14 18.99 24.20
N LEU A 210 -2.90 18.66 24.59
CA LEU A 210 -2.57 17.56 25.50
C LEU A 210 -2.42 18.01 26.97
N ALA A 211 -1.99 19.26 27.19
CA ALA A 211 -1.65 19.78 28.53
C ALA A 211 -2.83 20.05 29.48
N ASN A 212 -4.08 19.92 29.02
CA ASN A 212 -5.26 20.07 29.91
C ASN A 212 -5.58 18.80 30.70
N GLN A 213 -4.81 17.71 30.53
CA GLN A 213 -4.94 16.49 31.32
C GLN A 213 -3.90 16.35 32.45
N GLU A 214 -2.87 17.20 32.51
CA GLU A 214 -1.82 17.09 33.53
C GLU A 214 -1.35 18.43 34.11
N THR A 215 -1.20 18.50 35.43
CA THR A 215 -0.74 19.69 36.17
C THR A 215 0.76 19.62 36.49
N GLY A 216 1.49 20.74 36.41
CA GLY A 216 2.82 20.91 36.99
C GLY A 216 4.01 20.64 36.05
N ILE A 217 5.12 20.13 36.59
CA ILE A 217 6.43 19.98 35.92
C ILE A 217 6.35 19.10 34.66
N LYS A 218 5.42 18.14 34.62
CA LYS A 218 5.16 17.31 33.43
C LYS A 218 4.61 18.10 32.24
N LYS A 219 3.82 19.16 32.46
CA LYS A 219 3.33 20.07 31.40
C LYS A 219 4.49 20.81 30.71
N TRP A 220 5.49 21.23 31.48
CA TRP A 220 6.69 21.88 30.95
C TRP A 220 7.58 20.90 30.18
N ALA A 221 7.70 19.65 30.65
CA ALA A 221 8.44 18.60 29.94
C ALA A 221 7.74 18.17 28.63
N LEU A 222 6.40 18.03 28.63
CA LEU A 222 5.62 17.70 27.44
C LEU A 222 5.68 18.83 26.40
N ALA A 223 5.55 20.09 26.84
CA ALA A 223 5.67 21.26 25.96
C ALA A 223 7.08 21.43 25.38
N GLY A 224 8.12 21.03 26.12
CA GLY A 224 9.51 20.99 25.64
C GLY A 224 9.80 19.84 24.67
N MET A 225 9.04 18.73 24.73
CA MET A 225 9.21 17.55 23.87
C MET A 225 8.37 17.58 22.59
N LEU A 226 7.17 18.17 22.61
CA LEU A 226 6.18 17.99 21.52
C LEU A 226 6.22 19.06 20.41
N GLY A 227 6.93 20.18 20.61
CA GLY A 227 7.14 21.19 19.57
C GLY A 227 5.86 21.77 18.94
N LYS A 228 6.04 22.56 17.88
CA LYS A 228 4.94 22.99 17.01
C LYS A 228 4.82 21.99 15.87
N MET A 229 3.59 21.57 15.54
CA MET A 229 3.33 20.66 14.40
C MET A 229 2.87 21.44 13.18
N GLU A 230 3.29 20.99 12.00
CA GLU A 230 2.87 21.56 10.72
C GLU A 230 1.78 20.71 10.07
N PHE A 231 0.79 21.37 9.49
CA PHE A 231 -0.37 20.78 8.82
C PHE A 231 -0.47 21.34 7.41
N SER A 232 -0.89 20.55 6.42
CA SER A 232 -1.20 21.07 5.09
C SER A 232 -2.31 22.10 5.19
N ALA A 233 -2.22 23.12 4.37
CA ALA A 233 -3.17 24.20 4.36
C ALA A 233 -3.34 24.83 2.98
N ILE A 234 -4.46 25.53 2.79
CA ILE A 234 -4.73 26.39 1.64
C ILE A 234 -4.91 27.82 2.15
N GLN A 235 -4.18 28.76 1.57
CA GLN A 235 -4.47 30.17 1.74
C GLN A 235 -5.73 30.53 0.93
N LEU A 236 -6.79 30.95 1.62
CA LEU A 236 -8.03 31.33 0.98
C LEU A 236 -7.97 32.78 0.49
N LEU A 237 -8.34 32.99 -0.78
CA LEU A 237 -8.51 34.30 -1.40
C LEU A 237 -10.02 34.55 -1.64
N PRO A 238 -10.73 35.14 -0.68
CA PRO A 238 -12.17 35.35 -0.83
C PRO A 238 -12.48 36.49 -1.80
N ALA A 239 -13.46 36.26 -2.68
CA ALA A 239 -14.03 37.29 -3.55
C ALA A 239 -14.99 38.20 -2.78
N GLU A 240 -15.73 37.63 -1.82
CA GLU A 240 -16.69 38.34 -0.98
C GLU A 240 -16.52 37.91 0.47
N SER A 241 -16.58 38.86 1.42
CA SER A 241 -16.50 38.57 2.85
C SER A 241 -17.49 39.42 3.64
N LEU A 242 -18.21 38.78 4.57
CA LEU A 242 -19.12 39.47 5.50
C LEU A 242 -18.62 39.24 6.94
N TYR A 243 -18.56 40.30 7.74
CA TYR A 243 -18.06 40.26 9.11
C TYR A 243 -19.16 40.56 10.11
N CYS A 244 -19.21 39.77 11.18
CA CYS A 244 -20.13 40.00 12.28
C CYS A 244 -19.69 41.21 13.10
N HIS A 245 -20.63 42.12 13.41
CA HIS A 245 -20.35 43.36 14.12
C HIS A 245 -20.30 43.19 15.65
N GLU A 246 -20.70 42.02 16.17
CA GLU A 246 -20.86 41.74 17.61
C GLU A 246 -20.02 40.53 18.07
N SER A 247 -18.77 40.39 17.61
CA SER A 247 -17.91 39.28 18.04
C SER A 247 -17.50 39.39 19.53
N PRO A 248 -17.66 38.35 20.37
CA PRO A 248 -17.48 38.43 21.83
C PRO A 248 -16.07 38.77 22.34
N THR A 249 -15.03 38.67 21.50
CA THR A 249 -13.63 38.96 21.87
C THR A 249 -12.79 39.36 20.66
N ASP A 250 -12.03 40.45 20.77
CA ASP A 250 -11.08 40.94 19.78
C ASP A 250 -9.85 40.01 19.64
N ASP A 251 -9.54 39.58 18.41
CA ASP A 251 -8.51 38.59 18.03
C ASP A 251 -7.06 39.09 18.27
N SER A 252 -6.88 40.32 18.79
CA SER A 252 -5.60 41.04 18.85
C SER A 252 -4.63 40.62 19.99
N ASN A 253 -4.99 39.68 20.88
CA ASN A 253 -4.26 39.46 22.15
C ASN A 253 -3.54 38.11 22.36
N HIS A 254 -3.43 37.23 21.36
CA HIS A 254 -2.63 35.99 21.52
C HIS A 254 -1.14 36.19 21.18
N HIS A 255 -0.38 36.51 22.24
CA HIS A 255 1.09 36.36 22.46
C HIS A 255 1.76 37.62 23.05
N LYS A 256 1.43 37.96 24.29
CA LYS A 256 2.40 38.62 25.20
C LYS A 256 2.86 37.61 26.24
N ILE A 257 3.91 36.85 25.90
CA ILE A 257 4.68 36.09 26.88
C ILE A 257 5.58 37.10 27.60
N THR A 258 5.22 37.46 28.83
CA THR A 258 6.07 38.27 29.71
C THR A 258 7.31 37.43 30.08
N PRO A 259 8.54 37.87 29.77
CA PRO A 259 9.73 37.11 30.15
C PRO A 259 10.03 37.29 31.66
N PRO A 260 10.69 36.32 32.31
CA PRO A 260 11.07 36.44 33.72
C PRO A 260 12.10 37.56 33.90
N ARG A 261 11.94 38.32 34.99
CA ARG A 261 12.83 39.40 35.41
C ARG A 261 14.20 38.85 35.80
N ASN A 262 15.14 38.80 34.85
CA ASN A 262 16.56 38.63 35.15
C ASN A 262 17.34 39.91 34.86
N ILE A 263 18.03 40.38 35.90
CA ILE A 263 18.76 41.65 36.04
C ILE A 263 19.88 41.83 34.99
N ILE A 264 20.27 40.76 34.29
CA ILE A 264 21.40 40.73 33.37
C ILE A 264 21.11 41.41 32.02
N ARG A 265 19.84 41.60 31.62
CA ARG A 265 19.50 42.27 30.36
C ARG A 265 19.54 43.80 30.42
N ARG A 266 19.75 44.40 31.59
CA ARG A 266 19.90 45.86 31.77
C ARG A 266 21.22 46.42 31.24
N LEU A 267 22.20 45.56 30.94
CA LEU A 267 23.52 45.97 30.45
C LEU A 267 23.67 45.93 28.92
N LEU A 268 22.70 45.39 28.17
CA LEU A 268 22.79 45.22 26.72
C LEU A 268 21.86 46.13 25.90
N ASN A 269 21.02 46.94 26.55
CA ASN A 269 20.10 47.87 25.86
C ASN A 269 20.63 49.32 25.80
N LEU A 270 21.90 49.51 25.45
CA LEU A 270 22.49 50.84 25.23
C LEU A 270 22.88 51.13 23.78
N ALA A 271 22.46 50.29 22.84
CA ALA A 271 22.67 50.57 21.42
C ALA A 271 21.53 49.96 20.59
N GLN A 272 20.46 50.73 20.38
CA GLN A 272 19.62 50.70 19.17
C GLN A 272 18.49 51.74 19.26
N SER A 273 18.41 52.60 18.24
CA SER A 273 17.41 53.65 18.05
C SER A 273 16.01 53.08 17.78
N PRO A 274 14.93 53.84 18.05
CA PRO A 274 13.56 53.32 17.95
C PRO A 274 13.10 53.25 16.49
N VAL A 275 12.79 52.05 16.02
CA VAL A 275 12.01 51.83 14.78
C VAL A 275 10.54 51.68 15.17
N LEU A 276 9.67 52.49 14.59
CA LEU A 276 8.22 52.39 14.76
C LEU A 276 7.74 51.01 14.28
N PRO A 277 6.77 50.37 14.98
CA PRO A 277 6.22 49.11 14.50
C PRO A 277 5.42 49.32 13.21
N PRO A 278 5.49 48.38 12.25
CA PRO A 278 4.67 48.45 11.03
C PRO A 278 3.18 48.27 11.37
N PRO A 279 2.26 48.74 10.50
CA PRO A 279 0.82 48.59 10.70
C PRO A 279 0.39 47.11 10.73
N PRO A 280 -0.76 46.77 11.35
CA PRO A 280 -1.20 45.39 11.51
C PRO A 280 -1.46 44.75 10.14
N GLN A 281 -0.61 43.81 9.74
CA GLN A 281 -0.84 42.97 8.57
C GLN A 281 -2.08 42.09 8.80
N HIS A 282 -3.07 42.17 7.90
CA HIS A 282 -4.15 41.19 7.82
C HIS A 282 -3.53 39.79 7.75
N ARG A 283 -3.79 38.94 8.74
CA ARG A 283 -3.35 37.55 8.70
C ARG A 283 -4.07 36.84 7.57
N PRO A 284 -3.38 36.00 6.76
CA PRO A 284 -4.03 35.24 5.70
C PRO A 284 -5.10 34.31 6.29
N LEU A 285 -6.22 34.13 5.57
CA LEU A 285 -7.22 33.11 5.89
C LEU A 285 -6.67 31.76 5.46
N ILE A 286 -6.59 30.82 6.39
CA ILE A 286 -5.94 29.53 6.16
C ILE A 286 -6.95 28.41 6.43
N LEU A 287 -7.22 27.60 5.40
CA LEU A 287 -8.01 26.38 5.47
C LEU A 287 -7.08 25.19 5.72
N TRP A 288 -7.31 24.46 6.81
CA TRP A 288 -6.52 23.29 7.18
C TRP A 288 -7.38 22.33 8.01
N GLY A 289 -6.86 21.13 8.33
CA GLY A 289 -7.58 20.19 9.18
C GLY A 289 -8.78 19.52 8.51
N LEU A 290 -9.78 19.08 9.28
CA LEU A 290 -10.89 18.26 8.77
C LEU A 290 -11.65 18.92 7.61
N THR A 291 -11.81 20.25 7.66
CA THR A 291 -12.46 21.02 6.60
C THR A 291 -11.68 20.95 5.30
N LEU A 292 -10.35 21.06 5.35
CA LEU A 292 -9.49 20.87 4.17
C LEU A 292 -9.70 19.47 3.58
N GLY A 293 -9.78 18.45 4.42
CA GLY A 293 -10.06 17.08 3.98
C GLY A 293 -11.42 16.91 3.28
N VAL A 294 -12.45 17.68 3.64
CA VAL A 294 -13.76 17.65 2.95
C VAL A 294 -13.70 18.38 1.61
N VAL A 295 -13.03 19.54 1.58
CA VAL A 295 -12.83 20.30 0.35
C VAL A 295 -11.95 19.52 -0.64
N ALA A 296 -11.01 18.72 -0.15
CA ALA A 296 -10.21 17.78 -0.94
C ALA A 296 -11.06 16.88 -1.80
N ASP A 297 -11.96 16.15 -1.13
CA ASP A 297 -12.79 15.13 -1.75
C ASP A 297 -13.65 15.76 -2.85
N PHE A 298 -14.08 17.01 -2.66
CA PHE A 298 -14.81 17.76 -3.69
C PHE A 298 -13.90 18.17 -4.86
N LEU A 299 -12.73 18.74 -4.58
CA LEU A 299 -11.80 19.20 -5.62
C LEU A 299 -11.20 18.05 -6.43
N ASP A 300 -11.03 16.86 -5.84
CA ASP A 300 -10.51 15.68 -6.51
C ASP A 300 -11.48 15.10 -7.55
N LEU A 301 -12.77 15.43 -7.42
CA LEU A 301 -13.78 15.13 -8.44
C LEU A 301 -13.73 16.10 -9.63
N LEU A 302 -12.94 17.16 -9.56
CA LEU A 302 -12.70 18.10 -10.66
C LEU A 302 -11.38 17.75 -11.36
N PRO A 303 -11.28 17.89 -12.69
CA PRO A 303 -10.01 17.75 -13.39
C PRO A 303 -8.94 18.68 -12.81
N PRO A 304 -7.68 18.23 -12.70
CA PRO A 304 -7.15 17.00 -13.28
C PRO A 304 -7.23 15.75 -12.37
N HIS A 305 -8.11 15.73 -11.38
CA HIS A 305 -8.31 14.60 -10.44
C HIS A 305 -7.08 14.26 -9.61
N ASN A 306 -6.33 15.30 -9.22
CA ASN A 306 -5.10 15.16 -8.46
C ASN A 306 -5.10 16.06 -7.21
N ALA A 307 -6.25 16.56 -6.78
CA ALA A 307 -6.32 17.48 -5.65
C ALA A 307 -5.79 16.82 -4.38
N LEU A 308 -6.01 15.50 -4.22
CA LEU A 308 -5.42 14.69 -3.15
C LEU A 308 -3.94 14.38 -3.36
N GLU A 309 -3.48 14.17 -4.61
CA GLU A 309 -2.09 13.89 -4.97
C GLU A 309 -1.17 15.12 -4.79
N LEU A 310 -1.72 16.32 -5.01
CA LEU A 310 -1.02 17.61 -4.86
C LEU A 310 -0.79 18.00 -3.40
N TRP A 311 -1.32 17.25 -2.44
CA TRP A 311 -1.18 17.53 -1.01
C TRP A 311 -0.13 16.64 -0.39
N THR A 312 1.13 17.01 -0.62
CA THR A 312 2.27 16.47 0.10
C THR A 312 2.23 16.95 1.55
N TYR A 313 1.72 16.07 2.43
CA TYR A 313 2.02 16.05 3.88
C TYR A 313 1.30 17.08 4.79
N PRO A 314 0.64 16.69 5.91
CA PRO A 314 0.29 15.34 6.37
C PRO A 314 -1.16 14.93 6.03
N THR A 315 -1.31 13.69 5.56
CA THR A 315 -2.56 12.92 5.63
C THR A 315 -2.86 12.61 7.10
N PHE A 316 -4.13 12.54 7.49
CA PHE A 316 -4.62 12.46 8.88
C PHE A 316 -4.25 11.19 9.70
N THR A 317 -3.05 10.63 9.54
CA THR A 317 -2.54 9.44 10.24
C THR A 317 -1.14 9.69 10.82
N MET A 318 -1.07 9.69 12.17
CA MET A 318 0.09 9.86 13.06
C MET A 318 0.95 11.14 12.91
N PRO A 319 1.37 11.78 14.03
CA PRO A 319 2.21 12.98 13.99
C PRO A 319 3.72 12.65 13.95
N ASP A 320 4.44 13.32 13.04
CA ASP A 320 5.90 13.39 13.07
C ASP A 320 6.39 14.33 14.17
N ILE A 321 7.18 13.78 15.09
CA ILE A 321 7.88 14.53 16.14
C ILE A 321 9.33 14.70 15.69
N THR A 322 9.70 15.90 15.28
CA THR A 322 11.11 16.23 14.99
C THR A 322 11.91 16.44 16.27
N TYR A 323 12.86 15.55 16.56
CA TYR A 323 13.88 15.72 17.60
C TYR A 323 15.04 16.59 17.10
N ASN A 324 15.37 17.61 17.90
CA ASN A 324 16.32 18.65 17.53
C ASN A 324 17.74 18.29 18.01
N THR A 325 18.65 17.90 17.10
CA THR A 325 20.10 17.97 17.36
C THR A 325 20.80 18.75 16.24
N LYS A 326 21.40 19.87 16.63
CA LYS A 326 21.90 20.98 15.80
C LYS A 326 22.95 20.65 14.72
N LYS A 327 23.42 19.40 14.60
CA LYS A 327 24.39 19.00 13.56
C LYS A 327 23.75 18.34 12.34
N HIS A 328 22.53 17.82 12.45
CA HIS A 328 21.76 17.28 11.31
C HIS A 328 20.99 18.37 10.53
N ALA A 329 20.65 19.48 11.19
CA ALA A 329 19.85 20.58 10.60
C ALA A 329 20.57 21.33 9.46
N GLU A 330 21.90 21.37 9.45
CA GLU A 330 22.66 22.07 8.40
C GLU A 330 22.70 21.28 7.07
N LYS A 331 22.47 19.95 7.10
CA LYS A 331 22.34 19.15 5.87
C LYS A 331 20.88 19.03 5.41
N MET A 332 19.93 18.80 6.30
CA MET A 332 18.52 18.54 5.93
C MET A 332 17.73 19.74 5.38
N GLY A 333 18.18 20.98 5.57
CA GLY A 333 17.54 22.18 5.02
C GLY A 333 18.00 22.53 3.59
N LYS A 334 18.84 21.70 2.99
CA LYS A 334 19.38 21.95 1.66
C LYS A 334 18.41 21.39 0.62
N VAL A 335 17.84 22.29 -0.17
CA VAL A 335 17.04 21.94 -1.34
C VAL A 335 18.00 21.79 -2.52
N TYR A 336 17.92 20.66 -3.23
CA TYR A 336 18.71 20.39 -4.43
C TYR A 336 17.82 20.52 -5.66
N THR A 337 18.37 21.04 -6.75
CA THR A 337 17.74 20.98 -8.06
C THR A 337 17.94 19.60 -8.70
N TYR A 338 17.07 19.23 -9.63
CA TYR A 338 17.26 18.00 -10.41
C TYR A 338 18.58 18.02 -11.17
N ASP A 339 19.00 19.18 -11.69
CA ASP A 339 20.28 19.32 -12.38
C ASP A 339 21.46 18.99 -11.46
N GLU A 340 21.43 19.39 -10.19
CA GLU A 340 22.45 19.04 -9.20
C GLU A 340 22.45 17.54 -8.92
N VAL A 341 21.28 16.95 -8.64
CA VAL A 341 21.18 15.50 -8.38
C VAL A 341 21.58 14.68 -9.61
N SER A 342 21.27 15.17 -10.81
CA SER A 342 21.60 14.54 -12.10
C SER A 342 23.09 14.47 -12.41
N GLN A 343 23.96 15.16 -11.64
CA GLN A 343 25.41 15.02 -11.79
C GLN A 343 25.94 13.73 -11.11
N HIS A 344 25.18 13.16 -10.17
CA HIS A 344 25.60 12.04 -9.33
C HIS A 344 25.11 10.70 -9.89
N ARG A 345 25.67 10.31 -11.05
CA ARG A 345 25.23 9.16 -11.86
C ARG A 345 26.25 8.02 -11.99
N SER A 346 27.26 7.98 -11.13
CA SER A 346 28.37 7.01 -11.23
C SER A 346 28.54 6.19 -9.96
N ALA A 347 29.31 5.10 -10.03
CA ALA A 347 29.60 4.27 -8.85
C ALA A 347 30.36 5.01 -7.76
N ASP A 348 31.15 6.02 -8.13
CA ASP A 348 31.93 6.85 -7.20
C ASP A 348 31.15 8.08 -6.72
N SER A 349 29.95 8.32 -7.27
CA SER A 349 29.05 9.39 -6.86
C SER A 349 27.63 9.10 -7.35
N CYS A 350 26.82 8.50 -6.47
CA CYS A 350 25.50 7.97 -6.80
C CYS A 350 24.44 8.54 -5.84
N TRP A 351 23.63 9.48 -6.34
CA TRP A 351 22.48 10.01 -5.58
C TRP A 351 21.17 9.55 -6.21
N VAL A 352 20.12 9.42 -5.39
CA VAL A 352 18.76 9.07 -5.86
C VAL A 352 17.73 9.92 -5.15
N ILE A 353 16.61 10.20 -5.81
CA ILE A 353 15.45 10.87 -5.20
C ILE A 353 14.44 9.79 -4.84
N LEU A 354 14.03 9.74 -3.58
CA LEU A 354 13.01 8.83 -3.06
C LEU A 354 12.04 9.63 -2.18
N TYR A 355 10.76 9.59 -2.53
CA TYR A 355 9.69 10.31 -1.83
C TYR A 355 10.05 11.81 -1.62
N ASN A 356 10.49 12.48 -2.69
CA ASN A 356 10.97 13.87 -2.71
C ASN A 356 12.21 14.19 -1.85
N ASN A 357 12.89 13.18 -1.32
CA ASN A 357 14.13 13.34 -0.56
C ASN A 357 15.33 12.88 -1.40
N VAL A 358 16.44 13.61 -1.31
CA VAL A 358 17.69 13.28 -1.99
C VAL A 358 18.56 12.45 -1.04
N TYR A 359 18.97 11.28 -1.50
CA TYR A 359 19.84 10.37 -0.76
C TYR A 359 21.17 10.17 -1.48
N ASP A 360 22.28 10.29 -0.74
CA ASP A 360 23.57 9.78 -1.15
C ASP A 360 23.66 8.30 -0.82
N VAL A 361 23.62 7.47 -1.85
CA VAL A 361 23.71 6.01 -1.72
C VAL A 361 25.05 5.48 -2.21
N THR A 362 26.04 6.35 -2.47
CA THR A 362 27.35 5.99 -3.05
C THR A 362 28.02 4.83 -2.32
N GLU A 363 28.20 4.95 -1.01
CA GLU A 363 28.81 3.90 -0.17
C GLU A 363 27.93 2.65 -0.05
N PHE A 364 26.62 2.79 -0.27
CA PHE A 364 25.65 1.69 -0.21
C PHE A 364 25.53 0.93 -1.55
N VAL A 365 25.88 1.53 -2.69
CA VAL A 365 25.85 0.89 -4.02
C VAL A 365 26.49 -0.51 -4.04
N PRO A 366 27.72 -0.73 -3.51
CA PRO A 366 28.32 -2.07 -3.49
C PRO A 366 27.65 -3.03 -2.51
N GLU A 367 26.94 -2.53 -1.49
CA GLU A 367 26.27 -3.31 -0.46
C GLU A 367 24.80 -3.61 -0.78
N HIS A 368 24.25 -2.96 -1.81
CA HIS A 368 22.85 -3.09 -2.17
C HIS A 368 22.50 -4.54 -2.54
N PRO A 369 21.53 -5.17 -1.85
CA PRO A 369 21.06 -6.52 -2.19
C PRO A 369 20.56 -6.60 -3.65
N GLY A 370 20.00 -5.51 -4.19
CA GLY A 370 19.58 -5.49 -5.59
C GLY A 370 20.70 -5.62 -6.64
N GLY A 371 21.96 -5.56 -6.21
CA GLY A 371 23.12 -5.34 -7.04
C GLY A 371 23.31 -3.86 -7.38
N ALA A 372 24.57 -3.46 -7.58
CA ALA A 372 24.94 -2.08 -7.85
C ALA A 372 24.27 -1.52 -9.12
N LYS A 373 24.11 -2.35 -10.15
CA LYS A 373 23.65 -1.90 -11.47
C LYS A 373 22.23 -1.33 -11.48
N ILE A 374 21.33 -1.84 -10.63
CA ILE A 374 19.94 -1.36 -10.62
C ILE A 374 19.80 0.03 -9.99
N ILE A 375 20.59 0.31 -8.95
CA ILE A 375 20.69 1.66 -8.38
C ILE A 375 21.39 2.59 -9.38
N LEU A 376 22.48 2.14 -10.01
CA LEU A 376 23.22 2.95 -10.98
C LEU A 376 22.39 3.33 -12.22
N GLN A 377 21.41 2.50 -12.61
CA GLN A 377 20.46 2.85 -13.67
C GLN A 377 19.53 4.01 -13.31
N LEU A 378 19.22 4.16 -12.02
CA LEU A 378 18.37 5.21 -11.46
C LEU A 378 19.18 6.34 -10.81
N ALA A 379 20.51 6.28 -10.91
CA ALA A 379 21.38 7.29 -10.32
C ALA A 379 21.14 8.65 -10.97
N GLY A 380 21.08 9.68 -10.13
CA GLY A 380 20.76 11.05 -10.46
C GLY A 380 19.35 11.26 -11.01
N GLN A 381 18.38 10.43 -10.58
CA GLN A 381 16.97 10.47 -11.00
C GLN A 381 16.02 10.26 -9.81
N ASP A 382 14.72 10.47 -10.04
CA ASP A 382 13.65 10.02 -9.14
C ASP A 382 13.38 8.53 -9.37
N ALA A 383 13.54 7.77 -8.29
CA ALA A 383 13.45 6.32 -8.26
C ALA A 383 12.24 5.85 -7.43
N THR A 384 11.35 6.76 -7.02
CA THR A 384 10.26 6.46 -6.07
C THR A 384 9.30 5.41 -6.61
N GLU A 385 8.89 5.52 -7.88
CA GLU A 385 7.98 4.57 -8.52
C GLU A 385 8.60 3.17 -8.66
N GLU A 386 9.91 3.09 -8.89
CA GLU A 386 10.66 1.85 -8.95
C GLU A 386 10.92 1.26 -7.56
N TYR A 387 11.05 2.10 -6.54
CA TYR A 387 11.40 1.75 -5.17
C TYR A 387 10.22 1.27 -4.33
N ASP A 388 9.12 2.03 -4.28
CA ASP A 388 7.99 1.80 -3.37
C ASP A 388 7.37 0.40 -3.43
N PRO A 389 7.10 -0.18 -4.62
CA PRO A 389 6.44 -1.48 -4.68
C PRO A 389 7.40 -2.63 -4.34
N ILE A 390 8.71 -2.35 -4.22
CA ILE A 390 9.77 -3.34 -3.97
C ILE A 390 10.22 -3.39 -2.51
N HIS A 391 10.05 -2.29 -1.77
CA HIS A 391 10.65 -2.13 -0.46
C HIS A 391 9.58 -2.00 0.63
N PRO A 392 9.72 -2.69 1.78
CA PRO A 392 8.82 -2.48 2.90
C PRO A 392 8.88 -1.03 3.40
N PRO A 393 7.73 -0.42 3.77
CA PRO A 393 7.73 0.89 4.41
C PRO A 393 8.64 0.90 5.65
N GLY A 394 9.51 1.90 5.78
CA GLY A 394 10.45 2.05 6.90
C GLY A 394 11.85 1.45 6.68
N ILE A 395 12.08 0.72 5.58
CA ILE A 395 13.37 0.05 5.37
C ILE A 395 14.51 1.04 5.04
N LEU A 396 14.21 2.23 4.51
CA LEU A 396 15.20 3.28 4.27
C LEU A 396 15.82 3.75 5.59
N GLU A 397 15.00 3.99 6.60
CA GLU A 397 15.40 4.46 7.92
C GLU A 397 16.13 3.39 8.73
N GLU A 398 15.82 2.11 8.48
CA GLU A 398 16.51 0.98 9.10
C GLU A 398 17.87 0.67 8.45
N THR A 399 18.01 0.92 7.13
CA THR A 399 19.16 0.45 6.35
C THR A 399 20.19 1.55 6.07
N LEU A 400 19.75 2.77 5.80
CA LEU A 400 20.63 3.89 5.52
C LEU A 400 20.89 4.70 6.79
N ALA A 401 22.14 5.10 6.97
CA ALA A 401 22.49 5.99 8.07
C ALA A 401 21.79 7.35 7.87
N PRO A 402 21.33 8.05 8.92
CA PRO A 402 20.63 9.33 8.80
C PRO A 402 21.39 10.39 7.99
N GLU A 403 22.72 10.32 7.95
CA GLU A 403 23.61 11.15 7.16
C GLU A 403 23.57 10.91 5.64
N CYS A 404 23.06 9.76 5.18
CA CYS A 404 22.83 9.46 3.76
C CYS A 404 21.69 10.31 3.19
N LYS A 405 20.77 10.79 4.02
CA LYS A 405 19.72 11.72 3.61
C LYS A 405 20.31 13.13 3.50
N LEU A 406 20.49 13.60 2.27
CA LEU A 406 21.16 14.86 1.99
C LEU A 406 20.25 16.08 2.11
N GLY A 407 18.96 15.94 1.85
CA GLY A 407 18.00 17.04 1.80
C GLY A 407 16.76 16.70 0.96
N THR A 408 16.08 17.71 0.43
CA THR A 408 14.88 17.54 -0.43
C THR A 408 15.16 18.01 -1.85
N ILE A 409 14.39 17.49 -2.81
CA ILE A 409 14.45 17.97 -4.20
C ILE A 409 13.51 19.18 -4.37
N ASP A 410 13.92 20.16 -5.18
CA ASP A 410 13.02 21.14 -5.77
C ASP A 410 12.19 20.46 -6.87
N THR A 411 10.96 20.08 -6.54
CA THR A 411 10.06 19.35 -7.45
C THR A 411 9.73 20.13 -8.72
N SER A 412 9.89 21.46 -8.73
CA SER A 412 9.70 22.27 -9.94
C SER A 412 10.80 22.08 -10.99
N THR A 413 11.95 21.53 -10.58
CA THR A 413 13.09 21.26 -11.46
C THR A 413 13.11 19.83 -12.01
N LEU A 414 12.21 18.95 -11.55
CA LEU A 414 12.09 17.59 -12.08
C LEU A 414 11.73 17.65 -13.56
N PRO A 415 12.34 16.81 -14.42
CA PRO A 415 11.98 16.76 -15.82
C PRO A 415 10.52 16.33 -15.91
N SER A 416 9.71 17.15 -16.60
CA SER A 416 8.36 16.78 -17.00
C SER A 416 8.44 15.43 -17.71
N VAL A 417 7.90 14.39 -17.09
CA VAL A 417 7.80 13.07 -17.71
C VAL A 417 6.84 13.24 -18.89
N GLU A 418 7.39 13.41 -20.09
CA GLU A 418 6.67 12.99 -21.29
C GLU A 418 6.38 11.50 -21.05
N LYS A 419 5.18 11.20 -20.57
CA LYS A 419 4.65 9.86 -20.63
C LYS A 419 4.80 9.47 -22.09
N SER A 420 5.78 8.63 -22.40
CA SER A 420 5.84 7.94 -23.68
C SER A 420 4.42 7.47 -23.91
N PRO A 421 3.80 7.80 -25.06
CA PRO A 421 2.40 7.47 -25.29
C PRO A 421 2.29 6.02 -24.91
N ILE A 422 1.42 5.74 -23.92
CA ILE A 422 0.90 4.41 -23.72
C ILE A 422 0.59 4.00 -25.15
N GLN A 423 1.28 2.99 -25.68
CA GLN A 423 0.75 2.31 -26.83
C GLN A 423 -0.57 1.78 -26.29
N GLU A 424 -1.61 2.58 -26.44
CA GLU A 424 -2.96 2.16 -26.72
C GLU A 424 -2.82 1.31 -27.98
N GLY A 425 -2.25 0.12 -27.81
CA GLY A 425 -2.68 -0.99 -28.60
C GLY A 425 -4.19 -0.92 -28.47
N LYS A 426 -4.84 -0.74 -29.61
CA LYS A 426 -6.27 -0.95 -29.80
C LYS A 426 -6.60 -2.38 -29.33
N ALA A 427 -6.57 -2.59 -28.03
CA ALA A 427 -7.19 -3.72 -27.40
C ALA A 427 -8.67 -3.38 -27.52
N ASN A 428 -9.36 -4.10 -28.40
CA ASN A 428 -10.81 -4.20 -28.36
C ASN A 428 -11.27 -4.07 -26.91
N GLU A 429 -12.16 -3.11 -26.63
CA GLU A 429 -12.91 -2.98 -25.37
C GLU A 429 -13.72 -4.27 -25.15
N LYS A 430 -13.03 -5.36 -24.83
CA LYS A 430 -13.63 -6.54 -24.23
C LYS A 430 -13.78 -6.16 -22.77
N ALA A 431 -15.03 -6.01 -22.33
CA ALA A 431 -15.35 -5.92 -20.93
C ALA A 431 -14.55 -6.98 -20.14
N LEU A 432 -13.81 -6.52 -19.14
CA LEU A 432 -13.04 -7.41 -18.26
C LEU A 432 -14.01 -8.39 -17.60
N MET A 433 -13.62 -9.65 -17.51
CA MET A 433 -14.41 -10.66 -16.79
C MET A 433 -14.53 -10.23 -15.32
N PRO A 434 -15.75 -10.11 -14.76
CA PRO A 434 -15.92 -9.87 -13.33
C PRO A 434 -15.31 -11.01 -12.50
N LEU A 435 -14.79 -10.69 -11.30
CA LEU A 435 -14.07 -11.65 -10.45
C LEU A 435 -14.96 -12.86 -10.07
N GLU A 436 -16.23 -12.62 -9.82
CA GLU A 436 -17.24 -13.63 -9.53
C GLU A 436 -17.46 -14.62 -10.69
N HIS A 437 -17.16 -14.21 -11.92
CA HIS A 437 -17.24 -15.05 -13.11
C HIS A 437 -15.97 -15.85 -13.38
N CYS A 438 -14.87 -15.60 -12.66
CA CYS A 438 -13.71 -16.49 -12.75
C CYS A 438 -14.09 -17.85 -12.18
N LEU A 439 -13.96 -18.91 -12.98
CA LEU A 439 -14.35 -20.28 -12.61
C LEU A 439 -13.14 -21.18 -12.30
N ASN A 440 -11.93 -20.72 -12.66
CA ASN A 440 -10.73 -21.51 -12.49
C ASN A 440 -9.45 -20.65 -12.41
N MET A 441 -8.32 -21.28 -12.11
CA MET A 441 -7.04 -20.57 -11.93
C MET A 441 -6.50 -19.91 -13.21
N ASN A 442 -6.91 -20.36 -14.40
CA ASN A 442 -6.53 -19.69 -15.65
C ASN A 442 -7.36 -18.41 -15.85
N ASP A 443 -8.63 -18.39 -15.45
CA ASP A 443 -9.45 -17.18 -15.50
C ASP A 443 -8.90 -16.11 -14.54
N ILE A 444 -8.51 -16.53 -13.33
CA ILE A 444 -7.86 -15.66 -12.34
C ILE A 444 -6.54 -15.11 -12.89
N GLU A 445 -5.68 -15.97 -13.44
CA GLU A 445 -4.42 -15.52 -14.04
C GLU A 445 -4.65 -14.57 -15.23
N ALA A 446 -5.64 -14.84 -16.08
CA ALA A 446 -5.98 -13.99 -17.21
C ALA A 446 -6.51 -12.62 -16.77
N LEU A 447 -7.41 -12.57 -15.79
CA LEU A 447 -7.93 -11.32 -15.22
C LEU A 447 -6.82 -10.52 -14.56
N ALA A 448 -5.98 -11.18 -13.75
CA ALA A 448 -4.84 -10.54 -13.09
C ALA A 448 -3.86 -9.96 -14.11
N THR A 449 -3.56 -10.71 -15.18
CA THR A 449 -2.66 -10.28 -16.26
C THR A 449 -3.17 -9.01 -16.97
N GLN A 450 -4.49 -8.83 -17.05
CA GLN A 450 -5.09 -7.63 -17.64
C GLN A 450 -5.03 -6.41 -16.71
N LYS A 451 -4.93 -6.61 -15.39
CA LYS A 451 -4.94 -5.54 -14.38
C LYS A 451 -3.55 -5.12 -13.91
N MET A 452 -2.60 -6.04 -13.85
CA MET A 452 -1.28 -5.75 -13.29
C MET A 452 -0.33 -5.11 -14.28
N SER A 453 0.70 -4.43 -13.76
CA SER A 453 1.80 -3.93 -14.60
C SER A 453 2.56 -5.07 -15.27
N LYS A 454 3.14 -4.81 -16.45
CA LYS A 454 3.99 -5.79 -17.15
C LYS A 454 5.15 -6.29 -16.27
N LYS A 455 5.72 -5.42 -15.43
CA LYS A 455 6.79 -5.75 -14.48
C LYS A 455 6.31 -6.74 -13.42
N ALA A 456 5.17 -6.47 -12.78
CA ALA A 456 4.57 -7.37 -11.80
C ALA A 456 4.24 -8.73 -12.42
N TRP A 457 3.63 -8.71 -13.61
CA TRP A 457 3.33 -9.92 -14.37
C TRP A 457 4.59 -10.72 -14.70
N ALA A 458 5.62 -10.08 -15.26
CA ALA A 458 6.86 -10.76 -15.62
C ALA A 458 7.54 -11.38 -14.39
N TYR A 459 7.57 -10.69 -13.26
CA TYR A 459 8.12 -11.22 -12.02
C TYR A 459 7.34 -12.45 -11.51
N TYR A 460 5.99 -12.41 -11.50
CA TYR A 460 5.14 -13.52 -11.05
C TYR A 460 5.10 -14.70 -12.03
N PHE A 461 4.95 -14.42 -13.32
CA PHE A 461 4.82 -15.42 -14.37
C PHE A 461 6.14 -16.15 -14.65
N SER A 462 7.27 -15.45 -14.56
CA SER A 462 8.58 -16.00 -14.93
C SER A 462 8.97 -17.27 -14.16
N ALA A 463 9.78 -18.07 -14.84
CA ALA A 463 10.46 -19.26 -14.38
C ALA A 463 11.90 -19.26 -14.93
N ALA A 464 12.71 -20.23 -14.53
CA ALA A 464 14.08 -20.35 -14.98
C ALA A 464 14.15 -20.76 -16.45
N ASP A 465 15.11 -20.19 -17.17
CA ASP A 465 15.52 -20.53 -18.54
C ASP A 465 14.32 -20.72 -19.50
N ASP A 466 14.11 -21.94 -20.01
CA ASP A 466 13.09 -22.27 -21.02
C ASP A 466 11.71 -22.57 -20.40
N MET A 467 11.58 -22.48 -19.07
CA MET A 467 10.37 -22.75 -18.29
C MET A 467 9.82 -24.18 -18.44
N HIS A 468 10.68 -25.15 -18.73
CA HIS A 468 10.29 -26.56 -18.81
C HIS A 468 9.75 -27.08 -17.47
N SER A 469 10.46 -26.85 -16.37
CA SER A 469 10.05 -27.25 -15.02
C SER A 469 8.69 -26.64 -14.64
N LYS A 470 8.46 -25.37 -14.99
CA LYS A 470 7.17 -24.71 -14.75
C LYS A 470 6.04 -25.43 -15.49
N THR A 471 6.26 -25.75 -16.76
CA THR A 471 5.28 -26.45 -17.61
C THR A 471 5.02 -27.87 -17.09
N TRP A 472 6.05 -28.62 -16.71
CA TRP A 472 5.90 -29.96 -16.15
C TRP A 472 5.16 -29.96 -14.82
N ASN A 473 5.47 -29.00 -13.93
CA ASN A 473 4.71 -28.81 -12.68
C ASN A 473 3.21 -28.66 -12.95
N ASN A 474 2.81 -27.91 -13.98
CA ASN A 474 1.40 -27.69 -14.31
C ASN A 474 0.74 -28.91 -14.98
N THR A 475 1.46 -29.62 -15.84
CA THR A 475 0.88 -30.65 -16.72
C THR A 475 0.97 -32.06 -16.16
N VAL A 476 1.88 -32.33 -15.21
CA VAL A 476 2.07 -33.69 -14.68
C VAL A 476 0.81 -34.28 -14.03
N TYR A 477 -0.01 -33.44 -13.37
CA TYR A 477 -1.20 -33.90 -12.67
C TYR A 477 -2.28 -34.46 -13.61
N SER A 478 -2.33 -34.04 -14.88
CA SER A 478 -3.28 -34.62 -15.85
C SER A 478 -2.95 -36.06 -16.22
N ASN A 479 -1.70 -36.49 -15.99
CA ASN A 479 -1.27 -37.87 -16.23
C ASN A 479 -1.58 -38.82 -15.04
N ILE A 480 -2.14 -38.30 -13.95
CA ILE A 480 -2.63 -39.09 -12.82
C ILE A 480 -4.17 -39.14 -12.91
N LEU A 481 -4.72 -40.33 -13.08
CA LEU A 481 -6.16 -40.52 -13.21
C LEU A 481 -6.82 -40.74 -11.85
N LEU A 482 -8.03 -40.22 -11.67
CA LEU A 482 -8.87 -40.52 -10.51
C LEU A 482 -9.55 -41.88 -10.68
N ARG A 483 -9.82 -42.58 -9.58
CA ARG A 483 -10.53 -43.86 -9.55
C ARG A 483 -11.85 -43.71 -8.78
N PRO A 484 -12.89 -43.10 -9.39
CA PRO A 484 -14.16 -42.86 -8.72
C PRO A 484 -14.85 -44.16 -8.33
N ARG A 485 -15.63 -44.09 -7.25
CA ARG A 485 -16.44 -45.19 -6.72
C ARG A 485 -17.90 -44.77 -6.70
N VAL A 486 -18.80 -45.71 -6.95
CA VAL A 486 -20.25 -45.49 -7.03
C VAL A 486 -20.96 -46.25 -5.90
N PHE A 487 -22.22 -45.90 -5.63
CA PHE A 487 -23.04 -46.47 -4.54
C PHE A 487 -22.42 -46.34 -3.15
N GLN A 488 -21.88 -45.16 -2.84
CA GLN A 488 -21.30 -44.81 -1.55
C GLN A 488 -22.01 -43.56 -0.99
N ASP A 489 -22.04 -43.43 0.33
CA ASP A 489 -22.54 -42.22 0.98
C ASP A 489 -21.53 -41.08 0.83
N ILE A 490 -22.01 -39.92 0.38
CA ILE A 490 -21.21 -38.72 0.06
C ILE A 490 -21.87 -37.44 0.58
N THR A 491 -22.86 -37.56 1.49
CA THR A 491 -23.57 -36.38 2.02
C THR A 491 -22.64 -35.44 2.77
N ASN A 492 -21.65 -36.02 3.46
CA ASN A 492 -20.66 -35.28 4.24
C ASN A 492 -19.32 -35.19 3.48
N CYS A 493 -18.58 -34.12 3.74
CA CYS A 493 -17.22 -33.94 3.27
C CYS A 493 -16.47 -33.04 4.25
N ASP A 494 -15.41 -33.57 4.86
CA ASP A 494 -14.54 -32.85 5.79
C ASP A 494 -13.16 -32.67 5.17
N THR A 495 -12.84 -31.41 4.87
CA THR A 495 -11.55 -31.00 4.31
C THR A 495 -10.51 -30.66 5.37
N SER A 496 -10.87 -30.69 6.66
CA SER A 496 -9.97 -30.27 7.73
C SER A 496 -8.84 -31.28 7.96
N THR A 497 -7.70 -30.76 8.42
CA THR A 497 -6.51 -31.57 8.75
C THR A 497 -5.66 -30.82 9.78
N THR A 498 -4.45 -31.29 10.00
CA THR A 498 -3.44 -30.65 10.84
C THR A 498 -2.17 -30.37 10.06
N LEU A 499 -1.50 -29.26 10.34
CA LEU A 499 -0.13 -28.97 9.87
C LEU A 499 0.77 -28.83 11.08
N LEU A 500 1.65 -29.81 11.28
CA LEU A 500 2.52 -29.91 12.46
C LEU A 500 1.75 -29.79 13.77
N GLY A 501 0.59 -30.47 13.83
CA GLY A 501 -0.31 -30.45 14.98
C GLY A 501 -1.25 -29.23 15.10
N ASN A 502 -1.11 -28.21 14.25
CA ASN A 502 -2.02 -27.06 14.24
C ASN A 502 -3.22 -27.37 13.33
N LYS A 503 -4.45 -27.18 13.83
CA LYS A 503 -5.66 -27.41 13.05
C LYS A 503 -5.78 -26.39 11.92
N VAL A 504 -6.11 -26.88 10.72
CA VAL A 504 -6.48 -26.07 9.55
C VAL A 504 -7.74 -26.65 8.92
N ASN A 505 -8.54 -25.81 8.27
CA ASN A 505 -9.80 -26.25 7.65
C ASN A 505 -9.61 -26.79 6.22
N LEU A 506 -8.43 -26.56 5.64
CA LEU A 506 -8.08 -26.95 4.28
C LEU A 506 -6.66 -27.56 4.26
N PRO A 507 -6.42 -28.60 3.44
CA PRO A 507 -5.10 -29.23 3.33
C PRO A 507 -4.23 -28.53 2.28
N PHE A 508 -4.52 -27.27 2.00
CA PHE A 508 -3.71 -26.46 1.10
C PHE A 508 -3.43 -25.08 1.71
N PHE A 509 -2.27 -24.55 1.38
CA PHE A 509 -1.69 -23.36 2.02
C PHE A 509 -1.13 -22.40 0.98
N VAL A 510 -0.95 -21.13 1.36
CA VAL A 510 -0.18 -20.20 0.53
C VAL A 510 1.31 -20.45 0.77
N SER A 511 2.01 -20.91 -0.28
CA SER A 511 3.47 -21.07 -0.29
C SER A 511 4.15 -19.70 -0.15
N PRO A 512 5.38 -19.63 0.39
CA PRO A 512 6.10 -18.37 0.51
C PRO A 512 6.33 -17.76 -0.86
N ALA A 513 5.71 -16.62 -1.09
CA ALA A 513 5.78 -15.86 -2.32
C ALA A 513 6.03 -14.39 -1.95
N ALA A 514 7.18 -13.88 -2.35
CA ALA A 514 7.61 -12.53 -2.04
C ALA A 514 6.85 -11.50 -2.90
N MET A 515 6.85 -10.26 -2.42
CA MET A 515 6.54 -9.07 -3.22
C MET A 515 5.09 -9.00 -3.70
N ALA A 516 4.17 -9.29 -2.80
CA ALA A 516 2.74 -9.21 -3.11
C ALA A 516 2.30 -7.78 -3.47
N ARG A 517 2.95 -6.74 -2.94
CA ARG A 517 2.67 -5.33 -3.29
C ARG A 517 2.97 -4.95 -4.74
N LEU A 518 3.77 -5.75 -5.47
CA LEU A 518 3.92 -5.57 -6.92
C LEU A 518 2.59 -5.80 -7.66
N GLY A 519 1.78 -6.75 -7.18
CA GLY A 519 0.52 -7.13 -7.80
C GLY A 519 -0.68 -6.32 -7.31
N HIS A 520 -0.70 -5.96 -6.03
CA HIS A 520 -1.77 -5.17 -5.43
C HIS A 520 -1.34 -4.53 -4.09
N PRO A 521 -1.78 -3.30 -3.75
CA PRO A 521 -1.41 -2.62 -2.50
C PRO A 521 -1.69 -3.40 -1.21
N ASP A 522 -2.74 -4.22 -1.18
CA ASP A 522 -3.10 -5.11 -0.06
C ASP A 522 -1.94 -6.00 0.43
N GLY A 523 -1.01 -6.36 -0.47
CA GLY A 523 0.20 -7.11 -0.14
C GLY A 523 -0.05 -8.48 0.51
N GLU A 524 0.96 -8.96 1.26
CA GLU A 524 0.91 -10.22 1.98
C GLU A 524 -0.11 -10.21 3.13
N HIS A 525 -0.49 -9.05 3.65
CA HIS A 525 -1.53 -8.87 4.66
C HIS A 525 -2.93 -9.14 4.09
N GLY A 526 -3.22 -8.74 2.84
CA GLY A 526 -4.46 -9.14 2.15
C GLY A 526 -4.57 -10.65 1.97
N ILE A 527 -3.45 -11.30 1.63
CA ILE A 527 -3.37 -12.77 1.59
C ILE A 527 -3.67 -13.36 2.99
N ALA A 528 -3.14 -12.75 4.05
CA ALA A 528 -3.39 -13.20 5.43
C ALA A 528 -4.87 -13.12 5.81
N LYS A 529 -5.57 -12.03 5.43
CA LYS A 529 -7.01 -11.87 5.66
C LYS A 529 -7.82 -12.96 4.95
N ALA A 530 -7.52 -13.21 3.67
CA ALA A 530 -8.16 -14.28 2.92
C ALA A 530 -7.92 -15.65 3.56
N CYS A 531 -6.66 -15.99 3.93
CA CYS A 531 -6.35 -17.24 4.61
C CYS A 531 -7.13 -17.40 5.93
N SER A 532 -7.33 -16.31 6.67
CA SER A 532 -8.09 -16.28 7.92
C SER A 532 -9.53 -16.73 7.72
N LYS A 533 -10.23 -16.18 6.70
CA LYS A 533 -11.63 -16.52 6.35
C LYS A 533 -11.83 -18.01 6.06
N PHE A 534 -10.82 -18.66 5.49
CA PHE A 534 -10.87 -20.07 5.14
C PHE A 534 -10.21 -20.99 6.17
N GLY A 535 -9.68 -20.45 7.28
CA GLY A 535 -8.91 -21.23 8.25
C GLY A 535 -7.71 -21.97 7.63
N ALA A 536 -7.05 -21.32 6.67
CA ALA A 536 -5.92 -21.84 5.92
C ALA A 536 -4.59 -21.30 6.45
N CYS A 537 -3.51 -22.02 6.17
CA CYS A 537 -2.17 -21.59 6.52
C CYS A 537 -1.57 -20.66 5.46
N GLN A 538 -0.86 -19.62 5.90
CA GLN A 538 0.04 -18.82 5.07
C GLN A 538 1.48 -19.03 5.51
N ILE A 539 2.37 -19.35 4.58
CA ILE A 539 3.81 -19.29 4.82
C ILE A 539 4.30 -17.93 4.31
N ILE A 540 4.77 -17.08 5.22
CA ILE A 540 5.26 -15.74 4.93
C ILE A 540 6.67 -15.84 4.36
N SER A 541 6.95 -15.14 3.24
CA SER A 541 8.30 -15.09 2.67
C SER A 541 9.24 -14.22 3.52
N HIS A 542 10.52 -14.60 3.60
CA HIS A 542 11.59 -13.76 4.16
C HIS A 542 11.63 -12.39 3.47
N ASN A 543 11.41 -12.38 2.16
CA ASN A 543 11.50 -11.21 1.30
C ASN A 543 10.11 -10.63 0.97
N ALA A 544 9.15 -10.76 1.90
CA ALA A 544 7.84 -10.14 1.75
C ALA A 544 7.94 -8.62 1.58
N SER A 545 7.01 -8.01 0.85
CA SER A 545 6.92 -6.56 0.69
C SER A 545 6.36 -5.82 1.91
N GLN A 546 5.95 -6.57 2.94
CA GLN A 546 5.50 -6.06 4.23
C GLN A 546 6.27 -6.74 5.36
N THR A 547 6.38 -6.06 6.50
CA THR A 547 7.04 -6.64 7.68
C THR A 547 6.22 -7.80 8.26
N PRO A 548 6.85 -8.76 8.97
CA PRO A 548 6.13 -9.87 9.59
C PRO A 548 4.98 -9.42 10.50
N GLU A 549 5.19 -8.35 11.26
CA GLU A 549 4.20 -7.76 12.19
C GLU A 549 3.00 -7.17 11.44
N GLN A 550 3.22 -6.45 10.34
CA GLN A 550 2.14 -5.93 9.50
C GLN A 550 1.31 -7.07 8.90
N ILE A 551 1.97 -8.15 8.46
CA ILE A 551 1.28 -9.27 7.82
C ILE A 551 0.36 -9.98 8.82
N VAL A 552 0.83 -10.24 10.04
CA VAL A 552 0.05 -10.94 11.08
C VAL A 552 -0.87 -10.02 11.89
N GLU A 553 -0.90 -8.72 11.59
CA GLU A 553 -1.72 -7.74 12.31
C GLU A 553 -3.20 -8.15 12.26
N GLY A 554 -3.88 -8.12 13.41
CA GLY A 554 -5.29 -8.50 13.50
C GLY A 554 -5.62 -9.98 13.24
N ALA A 555 -4.62 -10.84 13.02
CA ALA A 555 -4.85 -12.27 12.80
C ALA A 555 -5.44 -12.94 14.07
N PRO A 556 -6.50 -13.76 13.95
CA PRO A 556 -7.00 -14.58 15.05
C PRO A 556 -5.91 -15.47 15.66
N ALA A 557 -5.98 -15.76 16.96
CA ALA A 557 -4.92 -16.46 17.69
C ALA A 557 -4.65 -17.90 17.18
N ASP A 558 -5.65 -18.51 16.56
CA ASP A 558 -5.62 -19.85 15.96
C ASP A 558 -5.18 -19.85 14.49
N GLN A 559 -5.07 -18.68 13.84
CA GLN A 559 -4.55 -18.60 12.48
C GLN A 559 -3.07 -19.03 12.45
N VAL A 560 -2.77 -19.93 11.50
CA VAL A 560 -1.48 -20.61 11.40
C VAL A 560 -0.59 -19.93 10.35
N PHE A 561 0.54 -19.40 10.79
CA PHE A 561 1.58 -18.90 9.89
C PHE A 561 2.85 -19.74 9.96
N GLY A 562 3.48 -19.96 8.82
CA GLY A 562 4.88 -20.37 8.73
C GLY A 562 5.75 -19.17 8.40
N TRP A 563 7.00 -19.14 8.86
CA TRP A 563 7.97 -18.13 8.42
C TRP A 563 9.06 -18.77 7.57
N GLN A 564 9.14 -18.37 6.31
CA GLN A 564 10.20 -18.78 5.42
C GLN A 564 11.48 -17.98 5.70
N ILE A 565 12.61 -18.67 5.74
CA ILE A 565 13.92 -18.06 5.91
C ILE A 565 14.85 -18.43 4.75
N TYR A 566 15.46 -17.39 4.15
CA TYR A 566 16.73 -17.49 3.44
C TYR A 566 17.84 -17.15 4.42
N VAL A 567 18.76 -18.08 4.60
CA VAL A 567 19.88 -17.79 5.47
C VAL A 567 20.86 -16.90 4.73
N GLN A 568 21.19 -15.78 5.35
CA GLN A 568 22.10 -14.79 4.81
C GLN A 568 23.56 -15.18 5.10
N THR A 569 24.47 -14.77 4.21
CA THR A 569 25.93 -14.95 4.34
C THR A 569 26.40 -14.29 5.65
N ASP A 570 25.89 -13.10 5.95
CA ASP A 570 25.95 -12.54 7.30
C ASP A 570 24.87 -13.19 8.19
N ARG A 571 25.32 -14.17 8.98
CA ARG A 571 24.44 -14.95 9.87
C ARG A 571 23.73 -14.08 10.90
N LYS A 572 24.31 -12.96 11.34
CA LYS A 572 23.68 -12.08 12.34
C LYS A 572 22.35 -11.51 11.85
N LYS A 573 22.23 -11.19 10.56
CA LYS A 573 20.96 -10.74 9.96
C LYS A 573 19.88 -11.80 10.08
N SER A 574 20.25 -13.06 9.84
CA SER A 574 19.33 -14.20 9.97
C SER A 574 18.93 -14.46 11.42
N GLU A 575 19.88 -14.33 12.36
CA GLU A 575 19.64 -14.47 13.80
C GLU A 575 18.68 -13.39 14.32
N ALA A 576 18.84 -12.14 13.85
CA ALA A 576 17.93 -11.04 14.18
C ALA A 576 16.51 -11.28 13.64
N SER A 577 16.39 -11.73 12.38
CA SER A 577 15.11 -12.09 11.77
C SER A 577 14.40 -13.21 12.55
N LEU A 578 15.12 -14.27 12.92
CA LEU A 578 14.59 -15.36 13.75
C LEU A 578 14.15 -14.85 15.13
N ALA A 579 14.95 -14.01 15.78
CA ALA A 579 14.60 -13.44 17.08
C ALA A 579 13.35 -12.55 17.04
N ARG A 580 13.12 -11.84 15.92
CA ARG A 580 11.90 -11.06 15.66
C ARG A 580 10.70 -11.97 15.50
N VAL A 581 10.78 -12.93 14.59
CA VAL A 581 9.68 -13.85 14.25
C VAL A 581 9.26 -14.75 15.42
N ASN A 582 10.22 -15.21 16.23
CA ASN A 582 9.92 -16.03 17.42
C ASN A 582 9.03 -15.32 18.45
N LYS A 583 8.88 -13.98 18.38
CA LYS A 583 7.98 -13.21 19.25
C LYS A 583 6.52 -13.25 18.76
N LEU A 584 6.29 -13.63 17.52
CA LEU A 584 4.97 -13.69 16.89
C LEU A 584 4.29 -15.01 17.22
N LYS A 585 3.28 -14.98 18.10
CA LYS A 585 2.57 -16.19 18.58
C LYS A 585 1.86 -16.96 17.48
N ASN A 586 1.51 -16.28 16.39
CA ASN A 586 0.82 -16.86 15.24
C ASN A 586 1.77 -17.59 14.29
N VAL A 587 3.07 -17.34 14.37
CA VAL A 587 4.07 -18.10 13.61
C VAL A 587 4.36 -19.40 14.34
N LYS A 588 3.98 -20.52 13.73
CA LYS A 588 4.00 -21.85 14.35
C LYS A 588 5.21 -22.69 13.97
N PHE A 589 5.88 -22.38 12.86
CA PHE A 589 7.04 -23.14 12.37
C PHE A 589 7.93 -22.29 11.45
N ILE A 590 9.19 -22.71 11.30
CA ILE A 590 10.18 -22.09 10.41
C ILE A 590 10.35 -22.96 9.15
N VAL A 591 10.33 -22.33 7.98
CA VAL A 591 10.51 -22.96 6.68
C VAL A 591 11.87 -22.57 6.11
N LEU A 592 12.86 -23.46 6.21
CA LEU A 592 14.20 -23.24 5.65
C LEU A 592 14.20 -23.57 4.16
N THR A 593 14.43 -22.59 3.30
CA THR A 593 14.46 -22.79 1.83
C THR A 593 15.87 -23.15 1.36
N LEU A 594 15.98 -24.23 0.59
CA LEU A 594 17.26 -24.85 0.19
C LEU A 594 17.45 -24.93 -1.33
N ASP A 595 16.41 -24.73 -2.13
CA ASP A 595 16.40 -24.91 -3.59
C ASP A 595 16.89 -23.69 -4.40
N ALA A 596 17.21 -22.58 -3.74
CA ALA A 596 17.66 -21.35 -4.39
C ALA A 596 18.90 -20.72 -3.72
N PRO A 597 20.01 -21.47 -3.56
CA PRO A 597 21.28 -20.91 -3.07
C PRO A 597 21.93 -19.94 -4.07
N VAL A 598 21.50 -20.03 -5.34
CA VAL A 598 21.84 -19.13 -6.44
C VAL A 598 20.53 -18.76 -7.13
N PRO A 599 20.32 -17.50 -7.55
CA PRO A 599 19.12 -17.12 -8.29
C PRO A 599 19.04 -17.87 -9.62
N GLY A 600 17.89 -18.47 -9.92
CA GLY A 600 17.61 -19.00 -11.25
C GLY A 600 17.47 -17.87 -12.28
N LYS A 601 17.82 -18.16 -13.54
CA LYS A 601 17.82 -17.17 -14.62
C LYS A 601 16.40 -16.95 -15.15
N ARG A 602 15.74 -15.88 -14.73
CA ARG A 602 14.33 -15.62 -15.06
C ARG A 602 14.17 -14.66 -16.24
N GLU A 603 14.24 -15.18 -17.47
CA GLU A 603 14.38 -14.36 -18.68
C GLU A 603 13.27 -13.31 -18.88
N HIS A 604 12.01 -13.64 -18.58
CA HIS A 604 10.92 -12.64 -18.66
C HIS A 604 11.14 -11.46 -17.70
N ASP A 605 11.62 -11.72 -16.49
CA ASP A 605 11.93 -10.69 -15.48
C ASP A 605 13.17 -9.87 -15.90
N GLU A 606 14.18 -10.52 -16.48
CA GLU A 606 15.37 -9.83 -17.01
C GLU A 606 15.04 -8.90 -18.17
N ARG A 607 14.17 -9.33 -19.10
CA ARG A 607 13.77 -8.52 -20.27
C ARG A 607 13.01 -7.28 -19.83
N GLU A 608 12.03 -7.41 -18.94
CA GLU A 608 11.32 -6.25 -18.40
C GLU A 608 12.20 -5.37 -17.52
N GLY A 609 13.15 -5.95 -16.78
CA GLY A 609 14.16 -5.21 -16.01
C GLY A 609 15.16 -4.43 -16.87
N GLN A 610 15.41 -4.85 -18.12
CA GLN A 610 16.24 -4.12 -19.08
C GLN A 610 15.50 -2.97 -19.77
N ASN A 611 14.17 -3.04 -19.88
CA ASN A 611 13.34 -2.03 -20.54
C ASN A 611 13.29 -0.68 -19.79
N ILE A 612 13.73 -0.62 -18.53
CA ILE A 612 13.86 0.62 -17.75
C ILE A 612 14.93 1.56 -18.39
N GLY A 613 15.92 1.00 -19.10
CA GLY A 613 16.95 1.79 -19.79
C GLY A 613 16.75 1.99 -21.30
N ALA A 614 15.77 1.33 -21.92
CA ALA A 614 15.60 1.32 -23.38
C ALA A 614 14.78 2.53 -23.92
N ASN A 615 14.00 3.19 -23.06
CA ASN A 615 13.25 4.42 -23.42
C ASN A 615 14.05 5.71 -23.19
N LEU A 616 15.33 5.61 -22.83
CA LEU A 616 16.24 6.75 -22.77
C LEU A 616 16.80 7.03 -24.18
N PRO A 617 16.70 8.26 -24.72
CA PRO A 617 17.33 8.59 -25.98
C PRO A 617 18.83 8.36 -25.86
N THR A 618 19.36 7.43 -26.65
CA THR A 618 20.80 7.17 -26.77
C THR A 618 21.44 8.41 -27.41
N ARG A 619 21.80 9.42 -26.61
CA ARG A 619 22.62 10.53 -27.09
C ARG A 619 24.08 10.09 -27.07
N SER A 620 24.56 9.79 -28.26
CA SER A 620 25.96 9.61 -28.64
C SER A 620 26.79 10.83 -28.24
N ALA A 621 27.40 10.82 -27.06
CA ALA A 621 28.39 11.80 -26.65
C ALA A 621 29.41 11.18 -25.68
N LEU A 622 30.02 10.06 -26.07
CA LEU A 622 31.28 9.57 -25.48
C LEU A 622 32.27 9.28 -26.61
N GLN A 623 32.68 10.34 -27.30
CA GLN A 623 33.91 10.32 -28.07
C GLN A 623 34.55 11.70 -27.99
N GLN A 624 35.37 11.93 -26.94
CA GLN A 624 36.67 12.63 -26.98
C GLN A 624 37.20 12.98 -25.58
N GLY A 625 38.45 12.57 -25.32
CA GLY A 625 39.36 13.06 -24.26
C GLY A 625 39.17 12.40 -22.90
N SER A 626 40.14 11.73 -22.26
CA SER A 626 41.60 11.80 -22.38
C SER A 626 42.21 10.49 -21.88
N ALA A 627 43.35 10.13 -22.46
CA ALA A 627 44.05 8.88 -22.21
C ALA A 627 44.55 8.77 -20.75
N SER A 628 44.15 7.70 -20.08
CA SER A 628 44.78 7.19 -18.87
C SER A 628 44.90 5.67 -19.02
N THR A 629 46.14 5.20 -19.10
CA THR A 629 46.55 3.82 -19.34
C THR A 629 46.43 2.98 -18.08
N THR A 630 45.28 2.36 -17.86
CA THR A 630 45.16 1.10 -17.10
C THR A 630 43.90 0.37 -17.56
N SER A 631 44.03 -0.53 -18.52
CA SER A 631 42.97 -1.48 -18.87
C SER A 631 42.76 -2.44 -17.70
N PRO A 632 41.58 -2.54 -17.09
CA PRO A 632 41.26 -3.67 -16.22
C PRO A 632 40.91 -4.87 -17.10
N ASP A 633 41.59 -5.98 -16.84
CA ASP A 633 41.38 -7.30 -17.43
C ASP A 633 39.88 -7.71 -17.52
N PRO A 634 39.38 -8.22 -18.65
CA PRO A 634 38.01 -8.75 -18.77
C PRO A 634 37.80 -10.13 -18.09
N LYS A 635 38.69 -10.52 -17.16
CA LYS A 635 38.73 -11.88 -16.58
C LYS A 635 38.34 -11.90 -15.11
N LYS A 636 37.10 -11.53 -14.81
CA LYS A 636 36.33 -12.08 -13.67
C LYS A 636 34.86 -12.17 -14.08
N GLY A 637 34.44 -13.34 -14.52
CA GLY A 637 33.05 -13.65 -14.88
C GLY A 637 32.15 -13.78 -13.66
N GLY A 638 31.80 -12.66 -13.04
CA GLY A 638 30.68 -12.56 -12.09
C GLY A 638 29.50 -11.90 -12.80
N ASN A 639 28.32 -12.52 -12.73
CA ASN A 639 27.05 -12.08 -13.33
C ASN A 639 26.94 -10.55 -13.44
N SER A 640 27.06 -10.04 -14.66
CA SER A 640 26.69 -8.69 -15.03
C SER A 640 25.21 -8.49 -14.71
N GLY A 641 24.91 -7.76 -13.64
CA GLY A 641 23.56 -7.57 -13.10
C GLY A 641 22.52 -7.27 -14.18
N SER A 642 21.64 -8.24 -14.47
CA SER A 642 20.40 -7.97 -15.18
C SER A 642 19.51 -7.18 -14.21
N GLY A 643 18.76 -6.18 -14.66
CA GLY A 643 17.84 -5.38 -13.82
C GLY A 643 16.64 -6.17 -13.27
N SER A 644 16.83 -7.47 -13.00
CA SER A 644 15.83 -8.43 -12.59
C SER A 644 15.55 -8.32 -11.10
N VAL A 645 14.26 -8.23 -10.75
CA VAL A 645 13.78 -8.27 -9.37
C VAL A 645 14.19 -9.60 -8.70
N ALA A 646 14.34 -10.68 -9.48
CA ALA A 646 14.92 -11.95 -9.00
C ALA A 646 16.29 -11.81 -8.38
N SER A 647 17.24 -11.36 -9.19
CA SER A 647 18.65 -11.40 -8.84
C SER A 647 18.89 -10.57 -7.60
N ALA A 648 18.15 -9.47 -7.48
CA ALA A 648 18.13 -8.57 -6.35
C ALA A 648 17.76 -9.25 -5.02
N MET A 649 16.78 -10.13 -5.02
CA MET A 649 16.26 -10.75 -3.79
C MET A 649 17.15 -11.84 -3.22
N PHE A 650 18.01 -12.42 -4.06
CA PHE A 650 18.87 -13.53 -3.68
C PHE A 650 20.29 -13.08 -3.34
N ALA A 651 20.65 -11.81 -3.57
CA ALA A 651 21.97 -11.34 -3.15
C ALA A 651 22.13 -11.44 -1.64
N GLY A 652 23.32 -11.85 -1.21
CA GLY A 652 23.61 -12.10 0.20
C GLY A 652 23.12 -13.46 0.71
N THR A 653 22.33 -14.22 -0.05
CA THR A 653 21.90 -15.57 0.35
C THR A 653 23.10 -16.51 0.45
N ALA A 654 23.15 -17.28 1.53
CA ALA A 654 24.24 -18.19 1.82
C ALA A 654 24.17 -19.45 0.93
N GLY A 655 25.20 -19.68 0.12
CA GLY A 655 25.36 -20.90 -0.69
C GLY A 655 26.08 -22.06 0.03
N ASP A 656 26.50 -21.87 1.27
CA ASP A 656 27.32 -22.82 2.06
C ASP A 656 26.50 -23.66 3.06
N LEU A 657 25.18 -23.71 2.88
CA LEU A 657 24.30 -24.48 3.77
C LEU A 657 24.55 -25.98 3.63
N THR A 658 24.87 -26.62 4.74
CA THR A 658 25.02 -28.08 4.81
C THR A 658 24.17 -28.65 5.93
N TRP A 659 23.80 -29.93 5.82
CA TRP A 659 23.14 -30.69 6.88
C TRP A 659 23.87 -30.62 8.23
N LYS A 660 25.22 -30.65 8.19
CA LYS A 660 26.07 -30.69 9.39
C LYS A 660 26.11 -29.37 10.16
N THR A 661 26.08 -28.24 9.47
CA THR A 661 26.29 -26.92 10.09
C THR A 661 25.00 -26.16 10.30
N THR A 662 24.05 -26.29 9.37
CA THR A 662 22.88 -25.41 9.30
C THR A 662 21.83 -25.75 10.36
N LEU A 663 21.45 -27.03 10.50
CA LEU A 663 20.42 -27.43 11.45
C LEU A 663 20.84 -27.21 12.91
N PRO A 664 22.09 -27.54 13.33
CA PRO A 664 22.54 -27.22 14.69
C PRO A 664 22.61 -25.72 14.98
N TRP A 665 22.94 -24.89 13.98
CA TRP A 665 22.88 -23.44 14.12
C TRP A 665 21.43 -22.97 14.28
N LEU A 666 20.52 -23.39 13.41
CA LEU A 666 19.12 -22.98 13.46
C LEU A 666 18.45 -23.37 14.80
N ALA A 667 18.78 -24.55 15.35
CA ALA A 667 18.31 -25.04 16.65
C ALA A 667 18.65 -24.13 17.84
N LYS A 668 19.73 -23.35 17.72
CA LYS A 668 20.16 -22.39 18.76
C LYS A 668 19.31 -21.14 18.75
N HIS A 669 18.71 -20.78 17.61
CA HIS A 669 18.02 -19.53 17.39
C HIS A 669 16.50 -19.65 17.31
N THR A 670 15.95 -20.87 17.25
CA THR A 670 14.50 -21.10 17.37
C THR A 670 14.18 -22.42 18.06
N LYS A 671 13.00 -22.49 18.68
CA LYS A 671 12.40 -23.71 19.22
C LYS A 671 11.17 -24.17 18.43
N LEU A 672 10.78 -23.40 17.42
CA LEU A 672 9.69 -23.76 16.54
C LEU A 672 10.10 -24.97 15.67
N PRO A 673 9.14 -25.83 15.30
CA PRO A 673 9.37 -26.89 14.32
C PRO A 673 10.03 -26.37 13.03
N ILE A 674 10.94 -27.16 12.47
CA ILE A 674 11.61 -26.84 11.21
C ILE A 674 10.98 -27.65 10.08
N VAL A 675 10.65 -26.95 9.01
CA VAL A 675 10.23 -27.51 7.72
C VAL A 675 11.31 -27.19 6.69
N LEU A 676 11.80 -28.20 5.97
CA LEU A 676 12.79 -27.98 4.90
C LEU A 676 12.08 -27.87 3.55
N LYS A 677 12.24 -26.74 2.86
CA LYS A 677 11.62 -26.50 1.55
C LYS A 677 12.67 -26.60 0.44
N GLY A 678 12.30 -27.27 -0.64
CA GLY A 678 13.12 -27.35 -1.85
C GLY A 678 13.78 -28.70 -2.07
N LEU A 679 13.32 -29.74 -1.38
CA LEU A 679 13.79 -31.10 -1.58
C LEU A 679 13.24 -31.62 -2.90
N GLN A 680 14.13 -32.21 -3.70
CA GLN A 680 13.82 -32.67 -5.06
C GLN A 680 14.17 -34.15 -5.30
N THR A 681 14.71 -34.83 -4.29
CA THR A 681 15.13 -36.23 -4.35
C THR A 681 14.64 -37.01 -3.12
N HIS A 682 14.49 -38.34 -3.27
CA HIS A 682 14.12 -39.20 -2.15
C HIS A 682 15.27 -39.38 -1.14
N GLU A 683 16.52 -39.25 -1.58
CA GLU A 683 17.68 -39.29 -0.70
C GLU A 683 17.63 -38.14 0.31
N ASP A 684 17.42 -36.91 -0.13
CA ASP A 684 17.35 -35.76 0.77
C ASP A 684 16.14 -35.83 1.71
N ALA A 685 15.01 -36.40 1.26
CA ALA A 685 13.85 -36.64 2.10
C ALA A 685 14.13 -37.69 3.18
N TYR A 686 14.82 -38.77 2.83
CA TYR A 686 15.27 -39.77 3.80
C TYR A 686 16.22 -39.15 4.82
N ILE A 687 17.21 -38.37 4.39
CA ILE A 687 18.13 -37.65 5.28
C ILE A 687 17.36 -36.74 6.23
N ALA A 688 16.44 -35.91 5.73
CA ALA A 688 15.63 -35.02 6.55
C ALA A 688 14.88 -35.77 7.66
N SER A 689 14.35 -36.95 7.37
CA SER A 689 13.64 -37.79 8.35
C SER A 689 14.54 -38.27 9.51
N LEU A 690 15.85 -38.36 9.31
CA LEU A 690 16.80 -38.74 10.36
C LEU A 690 17.03 -37.62 11.38
N TYR A 691 16.64 -36.38 11.07
CA TYR A 691 16.75 -35.22 11.96
C TYR A 691 15.45 -34.96 12.75
N ALA A 692 14.47 -35.85 12.71
CA ALA A 692 13.31 -35.79 13.61
C ALA A 692 13.77 -35.97 15.08
N PRO A 693 13.15 -35.29 16.08
CA PRO A 693 11.96 -34.43 15.97
C PRO A 693 12.27 -32.95 15.70
N GLN A 694 13.51 -32.59 15.38
CA GLN A 694 13.87 -31.20 15.09
C GLN A 694 13.28 -30.76 13.74
N VAL A 695 13.54 -31.55 12.69
CA VAL A 695 12.84 -31.43 11.41
C VAL A 695 11.54 -32.21 11.53
N GLN A 696 10.40 -31.54 11.34
CA GLN A 696 9.07 -32.15 11.46
C GLN A 696 8.30 -32.18 10.15
N GLY A 697 8.80 -31.48 9.13
CA GLY A 697 8.23 -31.58 7.80
C GLY A 697 9.20 -31.23 6.68
N ILE A 698 8.82 -31.57 5.46
CA ILE A 698 9.51 -31.19 4.23
C ILE A 698 8.49 -30.68 3.21
N ILE A 699 8.89 -29.73 2.37
CA ILE A 699 8.13 -29.28 1.20
C ILE A 699 8.93 -29.68 -0.04
N LEU A 700 8.38 -30.65 -0.79
CA LEU A 700 8.90 -31.05 -2.09
C LEU A 700 8.59 -29.93 -3.09
N SER A 701 9.64 -29.32 -3.63
CA SER A 701 9.53 -28.08 -4.42
C SER A 701 10.75 -27.91 -5.31
N ASN A 702 10.52 -27.45 -6.53
CA ASN A 702 11.56 -26.91 -7.42
C ASN A 702 11.40 -25.38 -7.56
N HIS A 703 10.93 -24.74 -6.49
CA HIS A 703 10.63 -23.31 -6.45
C HIS A 703 9.60 -22.84 -7.48
N GLY A 704 8.66 -23.70 -7.88
CA GLY A 704 7.68 -23.40 -8.93
C GLY A 704 8.33 -23.24 -10.32
N GLY A 705 9.44 -23.94 -10.55
CA GLY A 705 10.25 -23.88 -11.76
C GLY A 705 11.15 -22.65 -11.87
N ARG A 706 11.44 -21.96 -10.76
CA ARG A 706 12.17 -20.67 -10.76
C ARG A 706 13.66 -20.78 -10.43
N ALA A 707 14.15 -21.96 -10.06
CA ALA A 707 15.53 -22.21 -9.70
C ALA A 707 16.26 -22.96 -10.82
N ALA A 708 16.37 -24.28 -10.75
CA ALA A 708 16.91 -25.10 -11.82
C ALA A 708 15.81 -25.45 -12.84
N ASP A 709 15.99 -25.08 -14.11
CA ASP A 709 15.13 -25.58 -15.18
C ASP A 709 15.48 -27.04 -15.51
N THR A 710 14.52 -27.76 -16.10
CA THR A 710 14.55 -29.24 -16.29
C THR A 710 14.57 -30.07 -14.99
N ALA A 711 14.32 -29.44 -13.85
CA ALA A 711 14.06 -30.13 -12.59
C ALA A 711 12.72 -30.89 -12.62
N PRO A 712 12.61 -32.06 -11.96
CA PRO A 712 11.38 -32.83 -11.95
C PRO A 712 10.27 -32.08 -11.18
N PRO A 713 8.99 -32.35 -11.49
CA PRO A 713 7.90 -31.85 -10.69
C PRO A 713 7.86 -32.52 -9.31
N SER A 714 7.40 -31.78 -8.29
CA SER A 714 7.38 -32.25 -6.89
C SER A 714 6.63 -33.58 -6.69
N ILE A 715 5.63 -33.86 -7.53
CA ILE A 715 4.88 -35.11 -7.50
C ILE A 715 5.76 -36.33 -7.86
N HIS A 716 6.78 -36.17 -8.69
CA HIS A 716 7.74 -37.24 -8.99
C HIS A 716 8.55 -37.57 -7.75
N THR A 717 9.09 -36.55 -7.06
CA THR A 717 9.80 -36.73 -5.79
C THR A 717 8.90 -37.40 -4.74
N LEU A 718 7.61 -37.05 -4.68
CA LEU A 718 6.67 -37.71 -3.76
C LEU A 718 6.54 -39.21 -4.06
N ILE A 719 6.45 -39.59 -5.33
CA ILE A 719 6.39 -40.99 -5.76
C ILE A 719 7.71 -41.70 -5.48
N GLU A 720 8.86 -41.03 -5.68
CA GLU A 720 10.17 -41.60 -5.33
C GLU A 720 10.24 -41.91 -3.83
N ILE A 721 9.77 -41.02 -2.94
CA ILE A 721 9.71 -41.30 -1.51
C ILE A 721 8.87 -42.54 -1.23
N ARG A 722 7.68 -42.67 -1.85
CA ARG A 722 6.85 -43.88 -1.70
C ARG A 722 7.57 -45.16 -2.16
N LYS A 723 8.34 -45.07 -3.23
CA LYS A 723 9.04 -46.20 -3.85
C LYS A 723 10.28 -46.61 -3.05
N TYR A 724 11.06 -45.64 -2.59
CA TYR A 724 12.41 -45.87 -2.09
C TYR A 724 12.56 -45.74 -0.58
N CYS A 725 11.81 -44.84 0.07
CA CYS A 725 11.91 -44.56 1.52
C CYS A 725 10.53 -44.25 2.14
N PRO A 726 9.53 -45.15 2.06
CA PRO A 726 8.19 -44.90 2.57
C PRO A 726 8.14 -44.61 4.08
N GLU A 727 9.15 -45.05 4.85
CA GLU A 727 9.28 -44.75 6.28
C GLU A 727 9.46 -43.26 6.61
N VAL A 728 9.70 -42.40 5.60
CA VAL A 728 9.72 -40.94 5.78
C VAL A 728 8.34 -40.44 6.23
N PHE A 729 7.25 -41.01 5.68
CA PHE A 729 5.88 -40.61 6.01
C PHE A 729 5.51 -40.90 7.48
N ASP A 730 6.19 -41.84 8.12
CA ASP A 730 5.96 -42.20 9.53
C ASP A 730 6.69 -41.27 10.51
N LYS A 731 7.65 -40.48 10.04
CA LYS A 731 8.56 -39.67 10.89
C LYS A 731 8.30 -38.18 10.80
N ILE A 732 7.97 -37.67 9.61
CA ILE A 732 7.81 -36.25 9.33
C ILE A 732 6.67 -36.04 8.33
N GLU A 733 6.07 -34.85 8.35
CA GLU A 733 5.06 -34.50 7.36
C GLU A 733 5.69 -34.19 6.00
N VAL A 734 5.12 -34.73 4.92
CA VAL A 734 5.56 -34.45 3.54
C VAL A 734 4.55 -33.55 2.86
N TRP A 735 4.93 -32.33 2.51
CA TRP A 735 4.10 -31.37 1.78
C TRP A 735 4.65 -31.21 0.37
N VAL A 736 3.82 -30.73 -0.56
CA VAL A 736 4.26 -30.47 -1.94
C VAL A 736 3.82 -29.09 -2.39
N ASP A 737 4.57 -28.44 -3.27
CA ASP A 737 4.07 -27.28 -4.02
C ASP A 737 4.50 -27.33 -5.49
N GLY A 738 4.01 -26.37 -6.26
CA GLY A 738 4.35 -26.21 -7.67
C GLY A 738 3.27 -26.70 -8.63
N GLY A 739 2.78 -25.79 -9.48
CA GLY A 739 1.98 -26.12 -10.65
C GLY A 739 0.49 -26.42 -10.43
N ILE A 740 0.00 -26.33 -9.20
CA ILE A 740 -1.41 -26.60 -8.85
C ILE A 740 -2.36 -25.64 -9.57
N LYS A 741 -3.31 -26.19 -10.33
CA LYS A 741 -4.31 -25.40 -11.08
C LYS A 741 -5.76 -25.82 -10.79
N ARG A 742 -5.96 -27.01 -10.23
CA ARG A 742 -7.29 -27.58 -9.92
C ARG A 742 -7.33 -28.23 -8.53
N GLY A 743 -8.52 -28.29 -7.94
CA GLY A 743 -8.79 -29.06 -6.73
C GLY A 743 -8.49 -30.56 -6.90
N THR A 744 -8.62 -31.09 -8.13
CA THR A 744 -8.19 -32.48 -8.43
C THR A 744 -6.69 -32.68 -8.26
N ASP A 745 -5.86 -31.66 -8.51
CA ASP A 745 -4.40 -31.75 -8.37
C ASP A 745 -4.03 -31.89 -6.89
N ILE A 746 -4.72 -31.11 -6.05
CA ILE A 746 -4.61 -31.19 -4.59
C ILE A 746 -4.97 -32.60 -4.14
N VAL A 747 -6.15 -33.11 -4.52
CA VAL A 747 -6.59 -34.46 -4.12
C VAL A 747 -5.63 -35.56 -4.59
N LYS A 748 -5.06 -35.46 -5.80
CA LYS A 748 -4.08 -36.43 -6.31
C LYS A 748 -2.79 -36.44 -5.48
N ALA A 749 -2.28 -35.27 -5.09
CA ALA A 749 -1.12 -35.18 -4.20
C ALA A 749 -1.41 -35.78 -2.82
N LEU A 750 -2.58 -35.49 -2.25
CA LEU A 750 -3.01 -36.08 -0.96
C LEU A 750 -3.12 -37.60 -1.05
N CYS A 751 -3.68 -38.14 -2.14
CA CYS A 751 -3.74 -39.59 -2.38
C CYS A 751 -2.35 -40.25 -2.45
N LEU A 752 -1.32 -39.51 -2.87
CA LEU A 752 0.06 -39.99 -2.88
C LEU A 752 0.77 -39.84 -1.52
N GLY A 753 0.10 -39.31 -0.50
CA GLY A 753 0.62 -39.19 0.85
C GLY A 753 1.17 -37.80 1.19
N ALA A 754 0.96 -36.79 0.34
CA ALA A 754 1.18 -35.42 0.78
C ALA A 754 0.22 -35.08 1.93
N LYS A 755 0.72 -34.46 2.98
CA LYS A 755 -0.10 -33.96 4.09
C LYS A 755 -0.77 -32.62 3.74
N ALA A 756 -0.10 -31.81 2.91
CA ALA A 756 -0.62 -30.54 2.42
C ALA A 756 -0.03 -30.10 1.09
N VAL A 757 -0.74 -29.20 0.39
CA VAL A 757 -0.40 -28.74 -0.95
C VAL A 757 -0.28 -27.20 -1.00
N GLY A 758 0.86 -26.69 -1.45
CA GLY A 758 1.20 -25.27 -1.46
C GLY A 758 0.89 -24.57 -2.78
N MET A 759 0.47 -23.30 -2.68
CA MET A 759 0.15 -22.44 -3.82
C MET A 759 0.87 -21.11 -3.72
N GLY A 760 1.72 -20.79 -4.71
CA GLY A 760 2.39 -19.49 -4.80
C GLY A 760 1.66 -18.56 -5.77
N ARG A 761 1.83 -18.81 -7.08
CA ARG A 761 1.26 -17.97 -8.15
C ARG A 761 -0.27 -17.79 -8.05
N ASN A 762 -1.01 -18.79 -7.60
CA ASN A 762 -2.46 -18.66 -7.48
C ASN A 762 -2.84 -17.55 -6.49
N ALA A 763 -2.16 -17.45 -5.35
CA ALA A 763 -2.39 -16.37 -4.38
C ALA A 763 -1.98 -15.00 -4.95
N LEU A 764 -0.82 -14.91 -5.60
CA LEU A 764 -0.34 -13.67 -6.21
C LEU A 764 -1.23 -13.17 -7.36
N PHE A 765 -1.68 -14.07 -8.24
CA PHE A 765 -2.61 -13.73 -9.31
C PHE A 765 -4.01 -13.45 -8.77
N GLY A 766 -4.48 -14.17 -7.75
CA GLY A 766 -5.71 -13.83 -7.04
C GLY A 766 -5.66 -12.41 -6.51
N LEU A 767 -4.57 -12.06 -5.81
CA LEU A 767 -4.35 -10.71 -5.30
C LEU A 767 -4.32 -9.66 -6.44
N GLY A 768 -3.63 -9.95 -7.56
CA GLY A 768 -3.61 -9.05 -8.72
C GLY A 768 -4.96 -8.93 -9.45
N ALA A 769 -5.84 -9.93 -9.35
CA ALA A 769 -7.17 -9.91 -9.98
C ALA A 769 -8.17 -9.02 -9.23
N GLY A 770 -8.05 -8.90 -7.91
CA GLY A 770 -9.01 -8.15 -7.10
C GLY A 770 -8.67 -8.06 -5.61
N GLY A 771 -7.40 -7.88 -5.26
CA GLY A 771 -6.97 -7.73 -3.88
C GLY A 771 -7.30 -8.94 -3.01
N THR A 772 -7.63 -8.67 -1.76
CA THR A 772 -8.03 -9.69 -0.77
C THR A 772 -9.14 -10.61 -1.30
N GLU A 773 -10.19 -10.04 -1.90
CA GLU A 773 -11.34 -10.75 -2.47
C GLU A 773 -10.93 -11.68 -3.62
N GLY A 774 -9.92 -11.29 -4.39
CA GLY A 774 -9.37 -12.15 -5.44
C GLY A 774 -8.64 -13.38 -4.90
N VAL A 775 -7.96 -13.27 -3.76
CA VAL A 775 -7.39 -14.43 -3.05
C VAL A 775 -8.50 -15.29 -2.45
N GLU A 776 -9.55 -14.69 -1.88
CA GLU A 776 -10.72 -15.43 -1.42
C GLU A 776 -11.35 -16.24 -2.55
N ARG A 777 -11.49 -15.65 -3.75
CA ARG A 777 -12.03 -16.33 -4.93
C ARG A 777 -11.21 -17.57 -5.32
N VAL A 778 -9.88 -17.50 -5.21
CA VAL A 778 -8.99 -18.65 -5.42
C VAL A 778 -9.32 -19.78 -4.43
N TYR A 779 -9.50 -19.44 -3.16
CA TYR A 779 -9.87 -20.40 -2.12
C TYR A 779 -11.26 -21.02 -2.36
N GLU A 780 -12.26 -20.22 -2.73
CA GLU A 780 -13.60 -20.69 -3.07
C GLU A 780 -13.59 -21.74 -4.17
N ILE A 781 -12.92 -21.43 -5.29
CA ILE A 781 -12.83 -22.31 -6.45
C ILE A 781 -12.15 -23.63 -6.07
N LEU A 782 -10.97 -23.56 -5.46
CA LEU A 782 -10.19 -24.78 -5.17
C LEU A 782 -10.81 -25.63 -4.07
N LYS A 783 -11.44 -25.01 -3.07
CA LYS A 783 -12.21 -25.72 -2.04
C LYS A 783 -13.41 -26.45 -2.67
N ALA A 784 -14.19 -25.78 -3.52
CA ALA A 784 -15.33 -26.39 -4.19
C ALA A 784 -14.93 -27.54 -5.12
N GLU A 785 -13.86 -27.35 -5.91
CA GLU A 785 -13.32 -28.41 -6.78
C GLU A 785 -12.80 -29.61 -5.98
N MET A 786 -12.09 -29.36 -4.87
CA MET A 786 -11.57 -30.41 -3.99
C MET A 786 -12.70 -31.21 -3.34
N GLU A 787 -13.68 -30.53 -2.73
CA GLU A 787 -14.85 -31.16 -2.11
C GLU A 787 -15.66 -31.98 -3.11
N THR A 788 -15.85 -31.47 -4.32
CA THR A 788 -16.50 -32.20 -5.41
C THR A 788 -15.72 -33.45 -5.77
N THR A 789 -14.39 -33.33 -5.88
CA THR A 789 -13.51 -34.45 -6.21
C THR A 789 -13.55 -35.54 -5.13
N MET A 790 -13.47 -35.16 -3.86
CA MET A 790 -13.55 -36.10 -2.73
C MET A 790 -14.88 -36.87 -2.73
N ARG A 791 -16.00 -36.17 -2.92
CA ARG A 791 -17.32 -36.81 -3.05
C ARG A 791 -17.39 -37.76 -4.24
N LEU A 792 -16.85 -37.39 -5.41
CA LEU A 792 -16.82 -38.28 -6.58
C LEU A 792 -15.89 -39.49 -6.41
N LEU A 793 -14.89 -39.39 -5.53
CA LEU A 793 -14.06 -40.52 -5.10
C LEU A 793 -14.71 -41.36 -3.99
N ALA A 794 -15.85 -40.93 -3.47
CA ALA A 794 -16.52 -41.48 -2.31
C ALA A 794 -15.67 -41.45 -1.04
N VAL A 795 -15.06 -40.31 -0.77
CA VAL A 795 -14.21 -40.06 0.39
C VAL A 795 -14.79 -38.92 1.21
N GLU A 796 -15.17 -39.21 2.45
CA GLU A 796 -15.72 -38.22 3.37
C GLU A 796 -14.63 -37.32 3.96
N LYS A 797 -13.51 -37.89 4.41
CA LYS A 797 -12.45 -37.15 5.08
C LYS A 797 -11.14 -37.16 4.32
N VAL A 798 -10.39 -36.06 4.39
CA VAL A 798 -9.07 -35.96 3.73
C VAL A 798 -8.10 -37.06 4.16
N GLU A 799 -8.15 -37.49 5.43
CA GLU A 799 -7.30 -38.56 5.97
C GLU A 799 -7.51 -39.93 5.31
N ASP A 800 -8.66 -40.16 4.68
CA ASP A 800 -8.99 -41.40 4.00
C ASP A 800 -8.51 -41.42 2.53
N LEU A 801 -8.03 -40.29 2.00
CA LEU A 801 -7.43 -40.24 0.66
C LEU A 801 -6.14 -41.08 0.62
N GLY A 802 -5.92 -41.78 -0.49
CA GLY A 802 -4.84 -42.75 -0.59
C GLY A 802 -4.66 -43.32 -2.00
N PRO A 803 -3.61 -44.12 -2.25
CA PRO A 803 -3.25 -44.58 -3.60
C PRO A 803 -4.36 -45.37 -4.30
N GLN A 804 -5.25 -46.01 -3.55
CA GLN A 804 -6.41 -46.71 -4.08
C GLN A 804 -7.36 -45.79 -4.88
N HIS A 805 -7.35 -44.48 -4.61
CA HIS A 805 -8.23 -43.50 -5.24
C HIS A 805 -7.68 -42.91 -6.55
N ILE A 806 -6.47 -43.31 -6.96
CA ILE A 806 -5.81 -42.80 -8.16
C ILE A 806 -5.12 -43.91 -8.95
N ASN A 807 -4.73 -43.59 -10.18
CA ASN A 807 -3.81 -44.38 -11.00
C ASN A 807 -2.68 -43.44 -11.47
N ALA A 808 -1.49 -43.62 -10.88
CA ALA A 808 -0.30 -42.83 -11.14
C ALA A 808 0.70 -43.51 -12.09
N ARG A 809 0.34 -44.65 -12.70
CA ARG A 809 1.27 -45.47 -13.48
C ARG A 809 1.98 -44.72 -14.61
N ALA A 810 1.32 -43.75 -15.23
CA ALA A 810 1.93 -42.96 -16.31
C ALA A 810 3.13 -42.15 -15.84
N VAL A 811 3.05 -41.57 -14.64
CA VAL A 811 4.12 -40.73 -14.06
C VAL A 811 5.15 -41.56 -13.28
N GLU A 812 4.80 -42.73 -12.78
CA GLU A 812 5.76 -43.68 -12.16
C GLU A 812 6.86 -44.12 -13.12
N ARG A 813 6.62 -44.08 -14.43
CA ARG A 813 7.63 -44.34 -15.46
C ARG A 813 8.69 -43.23 -15.53
N ASP A 814 8.33 -42.01 -15.15
CA ASP A 814 9.12 -40.80 -15.41
C ASP A 814 9.92 -40.33 -14.17
N ILE A 815 9.95 -41.15 -13.11
CA ILE A 815 10.77 -40.91 -11.90
C ILE A 815 12.12 -41.64 -12.00
N TYR A 816 13.06 -41.30 -11.13
CA TYR A 816 14.34 -42.03 -11.03
C TYR A 816 14.12 -43.55 -10.87
N ASP A 817 14.87 -44.35 -11.64
CA ASP A 817 14.75 -45.82 -11.69
C ASP A 817 16.00 -46.56 -11.18
N GLY A 818 17.01 -45.83 -10.72
CA GLY A 818 18.22 -46.41 -10.15
C GLY A 818 18.04 -47.00 -8.74
N PRO A 819 19.13 -47.50 -8.13
CA PRO A 819 19.10 -48.05 -6.78
C PRO A 819 18.80 -46.96 -5.74
N ALA A 820 18.10 -47.33 -4.66
CA ALA A 820 17.70 -46.41 -3.60
C ALA A 820 18.89 -45.76 -2.84
N GLY A 821 20.05 -46.42 -2.79
CA GLY A 821 21.27 -45.85 -2.18
C GLY A 821 21.25 -45.59 -0.66
N LEU A 822 20.16 -45.93 0.04
CA LEU A 822 19.91 -45.49 1.42
C LEU A 822 20.82 -46.10 2.49
N GLU A 823 21.31 -47.33 2.32
CA GLU A 823 22.16 -47.98 3.32
C GLU A 823 23.46 -47.21 3.57
N LYS A 824 24.12 -46.78 2.49
CA LYS A 824 25.35 -45.97 2.57
C LYS A 824 25.08 -44.60 3.20
N LEU A 825 23.96 -43.98 2.84
CA LEU A 825 23.52 -42.69 3.41
C LEU A 825 23.26 -42.81 4.92
N SER A 826 22.51 -43.83 5.33
CA SER A 826 22.21 -44.11 6.73
C SER A 826 23.50 -44.32 7.54
N MET A 827 24.46 -45.09 7.04
CA MET A 827 25.73 -45.32 7.75
C MET A 827 26.56 -44.03 7.89
N TRP A 828 26.63 -43.20 6.84
CA TRP A 828 27.43 -41.97 6.85
C TRP A 828 26.84 -40.90 7.78
N ILE A 829 25.52 -40.81 7.88
CA ILE A 829 24.82 -39.81 8.68
C ILE A 829 24.67 -40.25 10.13
N LYS A 830 24.29 -41.50 10.41
CA LYS A 830 24.20 -42.02 11.79
C LYS A 830 25.54 -42.04 12.52
N ALA A 831 26.67 -42.11 11.82
CA ALA A 831 27.99 -41.98 12.43
C ALA A 831 28.35 -40.53 12.83
N LYS A 832 27.52 -39.55 12.47
CA LYS A 832 27.77 -38.11 12.61
C LYS A 832 26.64 -37.31 13.29
N LEU A 833 25.44 -37.87 13.38
CA LEU A 833 24.40 -37.51 14.34
C LEU A 833 24.80 -38.02 15.72
#